data_AF-A0A518AT41-F1
#
_entry.id   AF-A0A518AT41-F1
#
_cell.length_a   1.000
_cell.length_b   1.000
_cell.length_c   1.000
_cell.angle_alpha   90.00
_cell.angle_beta   90.00
_cell.angle_gamma   90.00
#
_symmetry.space_group_name_H-M   'P 1'
#
loop_
_entity.id
_entity.type
_entity.pdbx_description
1 polymer ?
#
loop_
_entity_poly.entity_id
_entity_poly.type
_entity_poly.pdbx_seq_one_letter_code
_entity_poly.pdbx_strand_id
1 'polypeptide(L)'
;MRIALPARLRRLAGYATAAVLAVCLVVLLVDSVHWSNTYAASRESLDQAEQAAREAPTANDALYSLVEQQTDESLARDRRIRTFSLGAIVSTAVMVLLLRSPATGQPALPETIQHSLPRPNDTTPTSTGDEPSIVAPASTGQAPPPIDLTKVSDIVDRTGNTPQQLIAQLHAIQEEYRYLPTEALDELCRITGTTPAHVAGVASFYARFRTTPCGKHRVEVCRGTACHVAGADRVVEELYRHFGIAPGNDTDLAQQVTVETVGCLGCCDLAPVVSRDGELSAHVRVEDLPEIVEACLESPKSRKYRPRKGGNNATANGQLSWQQLLDWCARRLGGESPADDSAHAVPAAELLSSAESNSDTSIITGLWAGNRQQSLDEYEQQGGFAALAKCLSALKPVEVLSEIDISGLRGRGGGGFPTVRKWRIVADGSGDKYVVCNGDEGDPGAFMDRSIMETSPASVLEGMLIAGYAVGASRGVVYVRGEYPVAVRRMRETIEQLKAKGYLGQGILGSSFDFSIELVEGGGAFVCGEETALIESIMGHRGTPHHRPPYPAVAGLWGRPTLVNNVETLAAVPWILRHGGQPFADLGSTTSKGTKVFSLAGKIRRGGLVEAPMGTTIRQLIDDYGGGVPEGRTLKAVQIGGPSGGCIPAELCDTPVDYEALRELGAIMGSGGLVVLDDTDCMVDVARYFLEFTQQESCGHCTFCRVGTRKLLDLLNKLCEGKASPHDLNEIESLAHGITLGSLCGLGKTAPNPVITTLRYFRHEYEAHLKGHCPSARCKPLVDYVVTHDCVGCTLCAQHCPVAAIEATPYKQHTIDLDLCTRCDACRTTCPELAIETVSPRAKAAPRKPVGMS
;
A
#
# COMPACT_ATOMS: atom_id res chain seq x y z
N MET A 1 -51.02 -32.14 -19.42
CA MET A 1 -50.39 -32.66 -20.66
C MET A 1 -49.02 -33.21 -20.32
N ARG A 2 -48.80 -34.53 -20.41
CA ARG A 2 -47.45 -35.13 -20.26
C ARG A 2 -46.76 -35.14 -21.63
N ILE A 3 -45.65 -34.43 -21.78
CA ILE A 3 -44.79 -34.52 -22.97
C ILE A 3 -43.70 -35.55 -22.70
N ALA A 4 -43.63 -36.58 -23.54
CA ALA A 4 -42.62 -37.63 -23.47
C ALA A 4 -41.33 -37.19 -24.18
N LEU A 5 -40.19 -37.28 -23.50
CA LEU A 5 -38.87 -37.01 -24.08
C LEU A 5 -38.39 -38.17 -24.98
N PRO A 6 -37.74 -37.92 -26.13
CA PRO A 6 -37.36 -38.97 -27.09
C PRO A 6 -36.21 -39.88 -26.64
N ALA A 7 -36.26 -41.13 -27.09
CA ALA A 7 -35.43 -42.27 -26.67
C ALA A 7 -33.90 -42.13 -26.85
N ARG A 8 -33.40 -41.13 -27.60
CA ARG A 8 -31.95 -40.90 -27.77
C ARG A 8 -31.27 -40.32 -26.52
N LEU A 9 -31.97 -39.53 -25.71
CA LEU A 9 -31.42 -38.94 -24.48
C LEU A 9 -31.25 -39.96 -23.34
N ARG A 10 -32.06 -41.02 -23.30
CA ARG A 10 -31.93 -42.10 -22.31
C ARG A 10 -30.66 -42.95 -22.51
N ARG A 11 -30.16 -43.07 -23.74
CA ARG A 11 -28.93 -43.83 -24.01
C ARG A 11 -27.67 -43.07 -23.58
N LEU A 12 -27.65 -41.74 -23.71
CA LEU A 12 -26.53 -40.91 -23.26
C LEU A 12 -26.41 -40.85 -21.73
N ALA A 13 -27.54 -40.80 -21.01
CA ALA A 13 -27.55 -40.87 -19.55
C ALA A 13 -27.02 -42.23 -19.02
N GLY A 14 -27.29 -43.33 -19.75
CA GLY A 14 -26.77 -44.65 -19.39
C GLY A 14 -25.24 -44.74 -19.43
N TYR A 15 -24.60 -44.15 -20.44
CA TYR A 15 -23.14 -44.16 -20.57
C TYR A 15 -22.45 -43.29 -19.51
N ALA A 16 -23.01 -42.13 -19.17
CA ALA A 16 -22.50 -41.29 -18.09
C ALA A 16 -22.57 -41.98 -16.72
N THR A 17 -23.65 -42.73 -16.47
CA THR A 17 -23.83 -43.47 -15.20
C THR A 17 -22.84 -44.64 -15.08
N ALA A 18 -22.55 -45.34 -16.19
CA ALA A 18 -21.57 -46.42 -16.21
C ALA A 18 -20.12 -45.93 -15.98
N ALA A 19 -19.76 -44.76 -16.53
CA ALA A 19 -18.44 -44.16 -16.33
C ALA A 19 -18.20 -43.74 -14.87
N VAL A 20 -19.21 -43.18 -14.21
CA VAL A 20 -19.14 -42.81 -12.78
C VAL A 20 -19.01 -44.03 -11.88
N LEU A 21 -19.74 -45.12 -12.16
CA LEU A 21 -19.64 -46.36 -11.41
C LEU A 21 -18.25 -47.01 -11.52
N ALA A 22 -17.61 -46.95 -12.68
CA ALA A 22 -16.26 -47.47 -12.87
C ALA A 22 -15.21 -46.71 -12.05
N VAL A 23 -15.32 -45.38 -11.95
CA VAL A 23 -14.43 -44.55 -11.13
C VAL A 23 -14.63 -44.83 -9.64
N CYS A 24 -15.87 -44.98 -9.18
CA CYS A 24 -16.15 -45.33 -7.78
C CYS A 24 -15.60 -46.71 -7.38
N LEU A 25 -15.62 -47.68 -8.29
CA LEU A 25 -15.10 -49.03 -8.02
C LEU A 25 -13.57 -49.03 -7.83
N VAL A 26 -12.85 -48.19 -8.60
CA VAL A 26 -11.40 -48.03 -8.49
C VAL A 26 -11.01 -47.38 -7.16
N VAL A 27 -11.78 -46.37 -6.71
CA VAL A 27 -11.56 -45.71 -5.42
C VAL A 27 -11.78 -46.68 -4.26
N LEU A 28 -12.87 -47.47 -4.30
CA LEU A 28 -13.17 -48.46 -3.26
C LEU A 28 -12.13 -49.59 -3.18
N LEU A 29 -11.55 -50.00 -4.30
CA LEU A 29 -10.47 -51.00 -4.33
C LEU A 29 -9.17 -50.45 -3.73
N VAL A 30 -8.83 -49.18 -4.01
CA VAL A 30 -7.65 -48.51 -3.43
C VAL A 30 -7.80 -48.32 -1.90
N ASP A 31 -9.01 -47.99 -1.42
CA ASP A 31 -9.31 -47.85 0.01
C ASP A 31 -9.29 -49.19 0.77
N SER A 32 -9.74 -50.28 0.14
CA SER A 32 -9.76 -51.61 0.77
C SER A 32 -8.36 -52.15 1.11
N VAL A 33 -7.34 -51.75 0.33
CA VAL A 33 -5.94 -52.14 0.56
C VAL A 33 -5.32 -51.36 1.72
N HIS A 34 -5.79 -50.15 2.01
CA HIS A 34 -5.30 -49.32 3.12
C HIS A 34 -5.99 -49.61 4.47
N TRP A 35 -7.20 -50.17 4.45
CA TRP A 35 -8.02 -50.41 5.66
C TRP A 35 -7.44 -51.49 6.59
N SER A 36 -6.73 -52.50 6.07
CA SER A 36 -6.38 -53.72 6.85
C SER A 36 -5.48 -53.54 8.09
N ASN A 37 -4.90 -52.36 8.34
CA ASN A 37 -3.87 -52.17 9.38
C ASN A 37 -4.27 -51.43 10.68
N THR A 38 -5.53 -51.00 10.88
CA THR A 38 -5.83 -50.01 11.97
C THR A 38 -7.08 -50.25 12.84
N TYR A 39 -7.60 -51.48 12.97
CA TYR A 39 -9.00 -51.70 13.43
C TYR A 39 -9.24 -52.14 14.90
N ALA A 40 -8.31 -51.96 15.85
CA ALA A 40 -8.57 -52.38 17.24
C ALA A 40 -9.13 -51.26 18.16
N ALA A 41 -8.92 -49.99 17.83
CA ALA A 41 -9.20 -48.86 18.74
C ALA A 41 -10.56 -48.16 18.52
N SER A 42 -11.30 -48.48 17.46
CA SER A 42 -12.48 -47.70 17.03
C SER A 42 -13.84 -48.25 17.48
N ARG A 43 -13.90 -49.45 18.07
CA ARG A 43 -15.17 -50.09 18.42
C ARG A 43 -15.82 -49.49 19.68
N GLU A 44 -15.01 -49.15 20.66
CA GLU A 44 -15.48 -48.60 21.95
C GLU A 44 -16.03 -47.16 21.79
N SER A 45 -15.41 -46.36 20.91
CA SER A 45 -15.85 -44.99 20.61
C SER A 45 -17.16 -44.93 19.82
N LEU A 46 -17.45 -45.95 19.01
CA LEU A 46 -18.68 -46.03 18.21
C LEU A 46 -19.89 -46.41 19.08
N ASP A 47 -19.71 -47.35 20.01
CA ASP A 47 -20.78 -47.76 20.93
C ASP A 47 -21.18 -46.60 21.88
N GLN A 48 -20.21 -45.80 22.33
CA GLN A 48 -20.46 -44.59 23.13
C GLN A 48 -21.21 -43.50 22.36
N ALA A 49 -20.83 -43.27 21.09
CA ALA A 49 -21.49 -42.30 20.22
C ALA A 49 -22.94 -42.69 19.89
N GLU A 50 -23.20 -44.00 19.71
CA GLU A 50 -24.54 -44.51 19.45
C GLU A 50 -25.45 -44.38 20.69
N GLN A 51 -24.90 -44.57 21.89
CA GLN A 51 -25.65 -44.41 23.13
C GLN A 51 -26.00 -42.94 23.42
N ALA A 52 -25.07 -42.00 23.23
CA ALA A 52 -25.31 -40.57 23.39
C ALA A 52 -26.37 -40.03 22.41
N ALA A 53 -26.40 -40.56 21.18
CA ALA A 53 -27.40 -40.17 20.18
C ALA A 53 -28.82 -40.67 20.49
N ARG A 54 -28.97 -41.70 21.33
CA ARG A 54 -30.29 -42.26 21.72
C ARG A 54 -30.95 -41.50 22.87
N GLU A 55 -30.17 -40.81 23.70
CA GLU A 55 -30.65 -40.14 24.91
C GLU A 55 -30.89 -38.63 24.72
N ALA A 56 -30.49 -38.04 23.59
CA ALA A 56 -30.60 -36.60 23.34
C ALA A 56 -32.00 -36.18 22.81
N PRO A 57 -32.64 -35.12 23.36
CA PRO A 57 -33.96 -34.65 22.94
C PRO A 57 -34.01 -34.09 21.51
N THR A 58 -32.88 -33.56 21.01
CA THR A 58 -32.73 -33.07 19.64
C THR A 58 -31.36 -33.41 19.05
N ALA A 59 -31.27 -33.50 17.72
CA ALA A 59 -30.04 -33.89 17.01
C ALA A 59 -28.88 -32.89 17.17
N ASN A 60 -29.17 -31.61 17.46
CA ASN A 60 -28.15 -30.61 17.74
C ASN A 60 -27.51 -30.83 19.12
N ASP A 61 -28.29 -31.20 20.13
CA ASP A 61 -27.78 -31.42 21.49
C ASP A 61 -26.86 -32.65 21.54
N ALA A 62 -27.18 -33.71 20.78
CA ALA A 62 -26.32 -34.87 20.61
C ALA A 62 -24.96 -34.51 19.99
N LEU A 63 -24.95 -33.59 19.01
CA LEU A 63 -23.74 -33.16 18.32
C LEU A 63 -22.85 -32.30 19.22
N TYR A 64 -23.44 -31.40 20.01
CA TYR A 64 -22.71 -30.56 20.95
C TYR A 64 -22.10 -31.37 22.11
N SER A 65 -22.84 -32.32 22.70
CA SER A 65 -22.30 -33.20 23.75
C SER A 65 -21.18 -34.12 23.24
N LEU A 66 -21.26 -34.63 22.01
CA LEU A 66 -20.18 -35.44 21.43
C LEU A 66 -18.90 -34.62 21.18
N VAL A 67 -19.06 -33.36 20.78
CA VAL A 67 -17.95 -32.42 20.56
C VAL A 67 -17.30 -32.01 21.89
N GLU A 68 -18.10 -31.82 22.95
CA GLU A 68 -17.61 -31.53 24.32
C GLU A 68 -16.87 -32.73 24.93
N GLN A 69 -17.42 -33.95 24.85
CA GLN A 69 -16.73 -35.15 25.35
C GLN A 69 -15.41 -35.42 24.62
N GLN A 70 -15.35 -35.19 23.30
CA GLN A 70 -14.08 -35.31 22.58
C GLN A 70 -13.10 -34.18 22.90
N THR A 71 -13.56 -32.98 23.25
CA THR A 71 -12.64 -31.88 23.57
C THR A 71 -11.90 -32.12 24.89
N ASP A 72 -12.56 -32.73 25.88
CA ASP A 72 -11.95 -33.08 27.18
C ASP A 72 -10.91 -34.21 27.09
N GLU A 73 -11.11 -35.22 26.22
CA GLU A 73 -10.10 -36.26 25.98
C GLU A 73 -8.96 -35.78 25.04
N SER A 74 -9.17 -34.69 24.28
CA SER A 74 -8.22 -34.19 23.28
C SER A 74 -7.00 -33.44 23.83
N LEU A 75 -6.93 -33.21 25.15
CA LEU A 75 -5.74 -32.69 25.82
C LEU A 75 -4.59 -33.71 25.87
N ALA A 76 -4.81 -34.96 25.42
CA ALA A 76 -3.76 -35.95 25.24
C ALA A 76 -3.76 -36.55 23.82
N ARG A 77 -2.74 -36.19 23.03
CA ARG A 77 -2.20 -36.84 21.80
C ARG A 77 -2.71 -36.37 20.42
N ASP A 78 -1.78 -35.68 19.78
CA ASP A 78 -1.35 -35.63 18.37
C ASP A 78 -2.32 -35.25 17.22
N ARG A 79 -1.84 -34.33 16.38
CA ARG A 79 -2.58 -33.44 15.47
C ARG A 79 -2.93 -34.04 14.10
N ARG A 80 -2.45 -35.25 13.76
CA ARG A 80 -2.62 -35.83 12.41
C ARG A 80 -3.88 -36.69 12.23
N ILE A 81 -4.44 -37.22 13.31
CA ILE A 81 -5.70 -38.00 13.27
C ILE A 81 -6.92 -37.06 13.06
N ARG A 82 -6.82 -35.81 13.54
CA ARG A 82 -7.93 -34.84 13.58
C ARG A 82 -8.52 -34.47 12.21
N THR A 83 -7.71 -34.37 11.16
CA THR A 83 -8.20 -33.89 9.85
C THR A 83 -8.96 -34.97 9.08
N PHE A 84 -8.67 -36.25 9.35
CA PHE A 84 -9.29 -37.38 8.65
C PHE A 84 -10.62 -37.79 9.28
N SER A 85 -10.69 -37.82 10.62
CA SER A 85 -11.91 -38.21 11.34
C SER A 85 -13.07 -37.22 11.13
N LEU A 86 -12.79 -35.91 11.07
CA LEU A 86 -13.82 -34.91 10.83
C LEU A 86 -14.43 -35.03 9.42
N GLY A 87 -13.60 -35.31 8.41
CA GLY A 87 -14.05 -35.48 7.02
C GLY A 87 -14.96 -36.70 6.86
N ALA A 88 -14.60 -37.82 7.50
CA ALA A 88 -15.40 -39.04 7.45
C ALA A 88 -16.77 -38.86 8.16
N ILE A 89 -16.81 -38.12 9.27
CA ILE A 89 -18.05 -37.86 10.01
C ILE A 89 -18.98 -36.95 9.18
N VAL A 90 -18.45 -35.88 8.58
CA VAL A 90 -19.23 -34.96 7.75
C VAL A 90 -19.78 -35.65 6.50
N SER A 91 -18.96 -36.44 5.79
CA SER A 91 -19.43 -37.21 4.63
C SER A 91 -20.49 -38.23 5.00
N THR A 92 -20.34 -38.93 6.12
CA THR A 92 -21.34 -39.91 6.57
C THR A 92 -22.65 -39.22 6.96
N ALA A 93 -22.59 -38.07 7.65
CA ALA A 93 -23.76 -37.29 8.02
C ALA A 93 -24.53 -36.77 6.79
N VAL A 94 -23.83 -36.28 5.77
CA VAL A 94 -24.44 -35.83 4.51
C VAL A 94 -25.09 -37.01 3.77
N MET A 95 -24.43 -38.17 3.74
CA MET A 95 -24.96 -39.35 3.08
C MET A 95 -26.21 -39.91 3.79
N VAL A 96 -26.25 -39.88 5.13
CA VAL A 96 -27.44 -40.25 5.91
C VAL A 96 -28.59 -39.26 5.71
N LEU A 97 -28.31 -37.96 5.61
CA LEU A 97 -29.31 -36.93 5.32
C LEU A 97 -29.92 -37.10 3.92
N LEU A 98 -29.09 -37.47 2.93
CA LEU A 98 -29.56 -37.74 1.57
C LEU A 98 -30.37 -39.04 1.48
N LEU A 99 -30.03 -40.07 2.27
CA LEU A 99 -30.73 -41.36 2.29
C LEU A 99 -32.02 -41.34 3.12
N ARG A 100 -32.18 -40.38 4.05
CA ARG A 100 -33.39 -40.24 4.88
C ARG A 100 -34.41 -39.22 4.35
N SER A 101 -34.15 -38.54 3.24
CA SER A 101 -35.14 -37.65 2.63
C SER A 101 -36.27 -38.47 1.97
N PRO A 102 -37.51 -38.44 2.46
CA PRO A 102 -38.61 -39.19 1.84
C PRO A 102 -39.04 -38.46 0.56
N ALA A 103 -39.07 -39.19 -0.54
CA ALA A 103 -39.64 -38.73 -1.80
C ALA A 103 -41.17 -38.67 -1.71
N THR A 104 -41.75 -37.61 -1.14
CA THR A 104 -43.19 -37.31 -1.26
C THR A 104 -43.50 -35.81 -1.14
N GLY A 105 -44.09 -35.25 -2.20
CA GLY A 105 -45.19 -34.25 -2.19
C GLY A 105 -44.96 -32.87 -1.58
N GLN A 106 -45.18 -31.82 -2.39
CA GLN A 106 -45.32 -30.42 -1.94
C GLN A 106 -46.42 -30.26 -0.86
N PRO A 107 -46.22 -29.32 0.08
CA PRO A 107 -47.30 -28.49 0.59
C PRO A 107 -47.06 -27.00 0.29
N ALA A 108 -48.18 -26.29 0.19
CA ALA A 108 -48.37 -24.93 -0.33
C ALA A 108 -47.82 -23.81 0.58
N LEU A 109 -47.45 -22.70 -0.07
CA LEU A 109 -47.21 -21.40 0.57
C LEU A 109 -48.53 -20.79 1.09
N PRO A 110 -48.60 -20.28 2.33
CA PRO A 110 -49.67 -19.38 2.75
C PRO A 110 -49.51 -18.01 2.08
N GLU A 111 -50.60 -17.52 1.49
CA GLU A 111 -50.77 -16.14 1.02
C GLU A 111 -50.71 -15.17 2.21
N THR A 112 -49.71 -14.29 2.24
CA THR A 112 -49.86 -12.92 2.75
C THR A 112 -48.66 -12.08 2.34
N ILE A 113 -48.93 -10.80 2.02
CA ILE A 113 -48.03 -9.77 1.48
C ILE A 113 -47.96 -9.76 -0.06
N GLN A 114 -49.09 -9.41 -0.67
CA GLN A 114 -49.10 -8.62 -1.92
C GLN A 114 -48.84 -7.14 -1.59
N HIS A 115 -48.20 -6.43 -2.55
CA HIS A 115 -47.88 -4.99 -2.62
C HIS A 115 -46.61 -4.58 -1.82
N SER A 116 -45.53 -3.98 -2.37
CA SER A 116 -45.35 -3.15 -3.57
C SER A 116 -43.87 -3.05 -3.98
N LEU A 117 -43.54 -3.34 -5.24
CA LEU A 117 -42.35 -2.80 -5.94
C LEU A 117 -42.81 -2.42 -7.36
N PRO A 118 -42.70 -1.17 -7.82
CA PRO A 118 -43.08 -0.82 -9.19
C PRO A 118 -42.00 -1.24 -10.19
N ARG A 119 -42.44 -1.86 -11.29
CA ARG A 119 -41.69 -2.03 -12.54
C ARG A 119 -41.83 -0.78 -13.42
N PRO A 120 -40.92 -0.54 -14.37
CA PRO A 120 -40.97 0.63 -15.27
C PRO A 120 -42.05 0.41 -16.33
N ASN A 121 -42.90 1.42 -16.55
CA ASN A 121 -43.82 1.46 -17.69
C ASN A 121 -43.49 2.66 -18.59
N ASP A 122 -43.29 2.36 -19.87
CA ASP A 122 -43.54 3.25 -21.00
C ASP A 122 -45.00 3.70 -20.99
N THR A 123 -45.24 5.02 -20.93
CA THR A 123 -46.33 5.72 -21.64
C THR A 123 -46.15 7.22 -21.47
N THR A 124 -46.05 7.96 -22.58
CA THR A 124 -46.25 9.41 -22.65
C THR A 124 -47.69 9.79 -22.27
N PRO A 125 -47.88 10.92 -21.57
CA PRO A 125 -48.83 11.90 -22.08
C PRO A 125 -48.40 13.37 -21.90
N THR A 126 -48.80 14.16 -22.88
CA THR A 126 -48.83 15.62 -22.93
C THR A 126 -49.65 16.25 -21.80
N SER A 127 -49.10 17.22 -21.07
CA SER A 127 -49.81 18.45 -20.70
C SER A 127 -48.85 19.50 -20.12
N THR A 128 -48.99 20.70 -20.67
CA THR A 128 -48.41 22.00 -20.31
C THR A 128 -48.63 22.40 -18.86
N GLY A 129 -47.59 22.90 -18.20
CA GLY A 129 -47.69 23.58 -16.90
C GLY A 129 -46.30 23.88 -16.34
N ASP A 130 -45.96 25.15 -16.25
CA ASP A 130 -44.65 25.71 -15.92
C ASP A 130 -44.03 25.20 -14.61
N GLU A 131 -42.86 24.58 -14.69
CA GLU A 131 -41.88 24.48 -13.60
C GLU A 131 -40.57 25.17 -14.02
N PRO A 132 -39.92 25.93 -13.11
CA PRO A 132 -38.79 26.79 -13.46
C PRO A 132 -37.57 25.95 -13.82
N SER A 133 -37.10 26.09 -15.05
CA SER A 133 -35.84 25.51 -15.50
C SER A 133 -34.69 26.10 -14.69
N ILE A 134 -34.04 25.27 -13.87
CA ILE A 134 -32.66 25.53 -13.50
C ILE A 134 -31.85 25.30 -14.77
N VAL A 135 -31.66 26.40 -15.50
CA VAL A 135 -30.72 26.46 -16.62
C VAL A 135 -29.35 26.09 -16.05
N ALA A 136 -28.87 24.88 -16.38
CA ALA A 136 -27.47 24.55 -16.24
C ALA A 136 -26.67 25.65 -16.96
N PRO A 137 -25.73 26.34 -16.30
CA PRO A 137 -24.92 27.33 -17.00
C PRO A 137 -24.22 26.63 -18.16
N ALA A 138 -24.34 27.21 -19.35
CA ALA A 138 -23.75 26.71 -20.57
C ALA A 138 -22.27 26.40 -20.34
N SER A 139 -21.88 25.16 -20.58
CA SER A 139 -20.49 24.72 -20.55
C SER A 139 -19.67 25.54 -21.54
N THR A 140 -18.85 26.45 -21.03
CA THR A 140 -17.81 27.14 -21.80
C THR A 140 -16.49 26.38 -21.73
N GLY A 141 -16.53 25.07 -21.45
CA GLY A 141 -15.38 24.20 -21.61
C GLY A 141 -15.02 24.13 -23.09
N GLN A 142 -13.87 24.72 -23.46
CA GLN A 142 -13.27 24.52 -24.78
C GLN A 142 -13.15 23.02 -25.03
N ALA A 143 -13.61 22.56 -26.19
CA ALA A 143 -13.34 21.20 -26.64
C ALA A 143 -11.81 21.01 -26.66
N PRO A 144 -11.29 19.85 -26.20
CA PRO A 144 -9.86 19.59 -26.25
C PRO A 144 -9.34 19.74 -27.68
N PRO A 145 -8.09 20.20 -27.86
CA PRO A 145 -7.51 20.37 -29.19
C PRO A 145 -7.54 19.03 -29.96
N PRO A 146 -7.69 19.08 -31.29
CA PRO A 146 -7.71 17.88 -32.12
C PRO A 146 -6.43 17.06 -31.93
N ILE A 147 -6.59 15.74 -31.77
CA ILE A 147 -5.50 14.80 -31.50
C ILE A 147 -4.75 14.48 -32.79
N ASP A 148 -3.43 14.68 -32.79
CA ASP A 148 -2.55 14.38 -33.93
C ASP A 148 -2.06 12.92 -33.90
N LEU A 149 -2.81 12.03 -34.53
CA LEU A 149 -2.53 10.59 -34.53
C LEU A 149 -1.16 10.20 -35.11
N THR A 150 -0.49 11.07 -35.87
CA THR A 150 0.85 10.77 -36.41
C THR A 150 1.87 10.52 -35.30
N LYS A 151 1.72 11.23 -34.17
CA LYS A 151 2.58 11.07 -33.00
C LYS A 151 2.46 9.70 -32.35
N VAL A 152 1.32 9.02 -32.50
CA VAL A 152 1.15 7.65 -31.98
C VAL A 152 2.07 6.69 -32.72
N SER A 153 2.24 6.85 -34.03
CA SER A 153 3.20 6.07 -34.81
C SER A 153 4.63 6.30 -34.34
N ASP A 154 5.03 7.57 -34.14
CA ASP A 154 6.36 7.92 -33.65
C ASP A 154 6.65 7.32 -32.26
N ILE A 155 5.63 7.29 -31.38
CA ILE A 155 5.72 6.66 -30.07
C ILE A 155 5.94 5.16 -30.20
N VAL A 156 5.18 4.46 -31.03
CA VAL A 156 5.36 3.01 -31.26
C VAL A 156 6.74 2.72 -31.85
N ASP A 157 7.20 3.52 -32.81
CA ASP A 157 8.51 3.33 -33.44
C ASP A 157 9.66 3.46 -32.43
N ARG A 158 9.55 4.38 -31.46
CA ARG A 158 10.54 4.58 -30.41
C ARG A 158 10.45 3.56 -29.27
N THR A 159 9.24 3.17 -28.87
CA THR A 159 9.02 2.31 -27.70
C THR A 159 9.00 0.82 -28.03
N GLY A 160 8.72 0.46 -29.29
CA GLY A 160 8.55 -0.92 -29.73
C GLY A 160 7.09 -1.24 -30.04
N ASN A 161 6.88 -2.31 -30.80
CA ASN A 161 5.58 -2.70 -31.34
C ASN A 161 5.06 -4.03 -30.79
N THR A 162 5.39 -4.37 -29.54
CA THR A 162 4.93 -5.62 -28.92
C THR A 162 4.05 -5.33 -27.70
N PRO A 163 3.12 -6.24 -27.33
CA PRO A 163 2.22 -6.01 -26.19
C PRO A 163 2.94 -5.70 -24.87
N GLN A 164 4.19 -6.15 -24.72
CA GLN A 164 5.00 -5.91 -23.53
C GLN A 164 5.31 -4.43 -23.30
N GLN A 165 5.35 -3.61 -24.36
CA GLN A 165 5.62 -2.18 -24.23
C GLN A 165 4.35 -1.35 -24.02
N LEU A 166 3.18 -1.97 -23.82
CA LEU A 166 1.93 -1.24 -23.67
C LEU A 166 1.99 -0.19 -22.56
N ILE A 167 2.53 -0.50 -21.38
CA ILE A 167 2.64 0.48 -20.29
C ILE A 167 3.56 1.65 -20.68
N ALA A 168 4.69 1.38 -21.35
CA ALA A 168 5.59 2.42 -21.83
C ALA A 168 4.95 3.29 -22.93
N GLN A 169 4.18 2.68 -23.84
CA GLN A 169 3.42 3.37 -24.87
C GLN A 169 2.35 4.27 -24.24
N LEU A 170 1.62 3.79 -23.22
CA LEU A 170 0.63 4.57 -22.49
C LEU A 170 1.27 5.76 -21.77
N HIS A 171 2.44 5.57 -21.13
CA HIS A 171 3.19 6.70 -20.55
C HIS A 171 3.55 7.74 -21.61
N ALA A 172 4.08 7.32 -22.75
CA ALA A 172 4.47 8.23 -23.82
C ALA A 172 3.27 8.97 -24.47
N ILE A 173 2.14 8.29 -24.64
CA ILE A 173 0.89 8.92 -25.12
C ILE A 173 0.40 9.94 -24.09
N GLN A 174 0.41 9.58 -22.80
CA GLN A 174 0.00 10.50 -21.75
C GLN A 174 0.94 11.70 -21.61
N GLU A 175 2.25 11.53 -21.77
CA GLU A 175 3.20 12.65 -21.77
C GLU A 175 2.90 13.62 -22.92
N GLU A 176 2.59 13.08 -24.10
CA GLU A 176 2.27 13.87 -25.30
C GLU A 176 0.94 14.62 -25.19
N TYR A 177 -0.12 13.97 -24.71
CA TYR A 177 -1.48 14.55 -24.70
C TYR A 177 -1.95 15.02 -23.33
N ARG A 178 -1.19 14.73 -22.27
CA ARG A 178 -1.51 14.93 -20.84
C ARG A 178 -2.64 14.05 -20.28
N TYR A 179 -3.22 13.21 -21.12
CA TYR A 179 -4.17 12.15 -20.79
C TYR A 179 -4.08 11.06 -21.87
N LEU A 180 -4.95 10.06 -21.83
CA LEU A 180 -5.07 9.01 -22.84
C LEU A 180 -6.33 9.22 -23.70
N PRO A 181 -6.26 9.97 -24.83
CA PRO A 181 -7.38 10.12 -25.74
C PRO A 181 -7.82 8.78 -26.34
N THR A 182 -9.13 8.57 -26.45
CA THR A 182 -9.69 7.37 -27.07
C THR A 182 -9.17 7.18 -28.49
N GLU A 183 -9.07 8.25 -29.27
CA GLU A 183 -8.58 8.22 -30.66
C GLU A 183 -7.11 7.77 -30.74
N ALA A 184 -6.28 8.19 -29.77
CA ALA A 184 -4.88 7.77 -29.70
C ALA A 184 -4.75 6.30 -29.28
N LEU A 185 -5.59 5.84 -28.36
CA LEU A 185 -5.62 4.43 -27.93
C LEU A 185 -6.14 3.51 -29.05
N ASP A 186 -7.13 3.95 -29.82
CA ASP A 186 -7.64 3.20 -30.97
C ASP A 186 -6.57 3.08 -32.07
N GLU A 187 -5.82 4.15 -32.32
CA GLU A 187 -4.69 4.13 -33.25
C GLU A 187 -3.55 3.22 -32.75
N LEU A 188 -3.25 3.26 -31.45
CA LEU A 188 -2.30 2.34 -30.83
C LEU A 188 -2.72 0.87 -31.04
N CYS A 189 -4.01 0.55 -30.85
CA CYS A 189 -4.56 -0.78 -31.11
C CYS A 189 -4.39 -1.17 -32.58
N ARG A 190 -4.63 -0.24 -33.51
CA ARG A 190 -4.50 -0.47 -34.94
C ARG A 190 -3.05 -0.78 -35.35
N ILE A 191 -2.08 -0.05 -34.80
CA ILE A 191 -0.65 -0.20 -35.14
C ILE A 191 -0.06 -1.47 -34.51
N THR A 192 -0.39 -1.73 -33.23
CA THR A 192 0.20 -2.83 -32.46
C THR A 192 -0.52 -4.16 -32.64
N GLY A 193 -1.75 -4.15 -33.15
CA GLY A 193 -2.62 -5.31 -33.18
C GLY A 193 -3.15 -5.71 -31.80
N THR A 194 -2.92 -4.89 -30.77
CA THR A 194 -3.44 -5.10 -29.42
C THR A 194 -4.95 -4.85 -29.40
N THR A 195 -5.69 -5.64 -28.63
CA THR A 195 -7.15 -5.46 -28.56
C THR A 195 -7.53 -4.23 -27.72
N PRO A 196 -8.58 -3.48 -28.08
CA PRO A 196 -9.07 -2.36 -27.28
C PRO A 196 -9.40 -2.74 -25.84
N ALA A 197 -9.92 -3.95 -25.61
CA ALA A 197 -10.22 -4.46 -24.28
C ALA A 197 -8.96 -4.64 -23.41
N HIS A 198 -7.85 -5.07 -24.01
CA HIS A 198 -6.58 -5.20 -23.29
C HIS A 198 -6.01 -3.82 -22.94
N VAL A 199 -5.97 -2.90 -23.91
CA VAL A 199 -5.50 -1.52 -23.70
C VAL A 199 -6.34 -0.81 -22.64
N ALA A 200 -7.66 -0.86 -22.75
CA ALA A 200 -8.56 -0.27 -21.76
C ALA A 200 -8.42 -0.92 -20.37
N GLY A 201 -8.24 -2.25 -20.32
CA GLY A 201 -8.03 -2.98 -19.07
C GLY A 201 -6.74 -2.59 -18.36
N VAL A 202 -5.66 -2.32 -19.11
CA VAL A 202 -4.38 -1.85 -18.57
C VAL A 202 -4.49 -0.38 -18.17
N ALA A 203 -4.95 0.48 -19.07
CA ALA A 203 -5.09 1.93 -18.82
C ALA A 203 -5.98 2.24 -17.61
N SER A 204 -7.05 1.46 -17.38
CA SER A 204 -7.95 1.67 -16.22
C SER A 204 -7.45 1.04 -14.91
N PHE A 205 -6.43 0.19 -14.94
CA PHE A 205 -5.91 -0.50 -13.76
C PHE A 205 -4.87 0.33 -12.99
N TYR A 206 -4.05 1.10 -13.71
CA TYR A 206 -2.91 1.83 -13.19
C TYR A 206 -3.30 3.28 -12.88
N ALA A 207 -3.12 3.72 -11.62
CA ALA A 207 -3.64 5.02 -11.16
C ALA A 207 -2.97 6.23 -11.83
N ARG A 208 -1.77 6.07 -12.40
CA ARG A 208 -1.09 7.13 -13.15
C ARG A 208 -1.71 7.41 -14.50
N PHE A 209 -2.47 6.48 -15.06
CA PHE A 209 -3.07 6.64 -16.38
C PHE A 209 -4.44 7.31 -16.27
N ARG A 210 -4.55 8.48 -16.88
CA ARG A 210 -5.76 9.29 -16.89
C ARG A 210 -6.44 9.18 -18.24
N THR A 211 -7.72 8.81 -18.25
CA THR A 211 -8.55 8.71 -19.46
C THR A 211 -9.44 9.93 -19.67
N THR A 212 -9.44 10.88 -18.73
CA THR A 212 -10.15 12.15 -18.81
C THR A 212 -9.17 13.30 -19.04
N PRO A 213 -9.57 14.37 -19.74
CA PRO A 213 -8.73 15.55 -19.86
C PRO A 213 -8.32 16.11 -18.48
N CYS A 214 -7.13 16.69 -18.41
CA CYS A 214 -6.67 17.44 -17.24
C CYS A 214 -6.57 18.93 -17.59
N GLY A 215 -6.61 19.76 -16.54
CA GLY A 215 -6.30 21.17 -16.63
C GLY A 215 -4.86 21.40 -17.10
N LYS A 216 -4.55 22.66 -17.41
CA LYS A 216 -3.19 23.08 -17.80
C LYS A 216 -2.14 22.74 -16.73
N HIS A 217 -2.51 22.85 -15.46
CA HIS A 217 -1.71 22.54 -14.29
C HIS A 217 -2.30 21.36 -13.53
N ARG A 218 -1.44 20.48 -13.01
CA ARG A 218 -1.83 19.34 -12.18
C ARG A 218 -1.27 19.50 -10.78
N VAL A 219 -2.15 19.42 -9.78
CA VAL A 219 -1.84 19.55 -8.36
C VAL A 219 -2.17 18.20 -7.69
N GLU A 220 -1.15 17.44 -7.37
CA GLU A 220 -1.25 16.14 -6.71
C GLU A 220 -1.00 16.30 -5.20
N VAL A 221 -2.00 16.03 -4.38
CA VAL A 221 -1.87 16.05 -2.92
C VAL A 221 -1.56 14.64 -2.42
N CYS A 222 -0.43 14.48 -1.73
CA CYS A 222 -0.05 13.20 -1.15
C CYS A 222 -0.97 12.83 0.02
N ARG A 223 -1.66 11.70 -0.08
CA ARG A 223 -2.48 11.12 0.99
C ARG A 223 -1.82 9.89 1.62
N GLY A 224 -0.49 9.78 1.53
CA GLY A 224 0.29 8.77 2.24
C GLY A 224 0.22 8.96 3.75
N THR A 225 0.60 7.94 4.52
CA THR A 225 0.32 7.88 5.95
C THR A 225 0.88 9.06 6.72
N ALA A 226 2.14 9.41 6.49
CA ALA A 226 2.75 10.56 7.15
C ALA A 226 1.99 11.86 6.81
N CYS A 227 1.57 12.05 5.56
CA CYS A 227 0.77 13.21 5.13
C CYS A 227 -0.63 13.21 5.75
N HIS A 228 -1.29 12.06 5.83
CA HIS A 228 -2.60 11.94 6.47
C HIS A 228 -2.54 12.25 7.97
N VAL A 229 -1.56 11.69 8.68
CA VAL A 229 -1.33 11.98 10.11
C VAL A 229 -0.92 13.45 10.31
N ALA A 230 -0.24 14.06 9.33
CA ALA A 230 0.10 15.48 9.33
C ALA A 230 -1.04 16.40 8.84
N GLY A 231 -2.22 15.87 8.48
CA GLY A 231 -3.42 16.66 8.18
C GLY A 231 -3.67 16.98 6.70
N ALA A 232 -3.15 16.19 5.76
CA ALA A 232 -3.32 16.39 4.31
C ALA A 232 -4.79 16.50 3.84
N ASP A 233 -5.74 15.88 4.53
CA ASP A 233 -7.17 15.98 4.17
C ASP A 233 -7.66 17.45 4.21
N ARG A 234 -7.14 18.26 5.14
CA ARG A 234 -7.45 19.70 5.20
C ARG A 234 -6.86 20.46 4.02
N VAL A 235 -5.70 20.05 3.53
CA VAL A 235 -5.04 20.66 2.36
C VAL A 235 -5.88 20.41 1.10
N VAL A 236 -6.38 19.18 0.91
CA VAL A 236 -7.26 18.83 -0.21
C VAL A 236 -8.55 19.65 -0.16
N GLU A 237 -9.23 19.66 0.99
CA GLU A 237 -10.50 20.39 1.17
C GLU A 237 -10.36 21.87 0.83
N GLU A 238 -9.25 22.51 1.24
CA GLU A 238 -9.02 23.92 0.98
C GLU A 238 -8.62 24.20 -0.48
N LEU A 239 -7.81 23.35 -1.12
CA LEU A 239 -7.49 23.49 -2.55
C LEU A 239 -8.75 23.41 -3.42
N TYR A 240 -9.66 22.48 -3.12
CA TYR A 240 -10.95 22.38 -3.80
C TYR A 240 -11.77 23.66 -3.64
N ARG A 241 -11.75 24.27 -2.46
CA ARG A 241 -12.43 25.55 -2.19
C ARG A 241 -11.80 26.69 -2.98
N HIS A 242 -10.47 26.80 -2.99
CA HIS A 242 -9.76 27.86 -3.71
C HIS A 242 -10.00 27.83 -5.22
N PHE A 243 -10.00 26.64 -5.83
CA PHE A 243 -10.23 26.49 -7.27
C PHE A 243 -11.73 26.37 -7.64
N GLY A 244 -12.64 26.35 -6.66
CA GLY A 244 -14.07 26.21 -6.92
C GLY A 244 -14.45 24.88 -7.58
N ILE A 245 -13.71 23.80 -7.26
CA ILE A 245 -13.95 22.47 -7.83
C ILE A 245 -15.16 21.85 -7.14
N ALA A 246 -16.19 21.51 -7.93
CA ALA A 246 -17.41 20.93 -7.42
C ALA A 246 -17.20 19.48 -6.92
N PRO A 247 -17.98 19.00 -5.93
CA PRO A 247 -17.92 17.61 -5.48
C PRO A 247 -18.10 16.63 -6.64
N GLY A 248 -17.21 15.64 -6.74
CA GLY A 248 -17.21 14.65 -7.82
C GLY A 248 -16.44 15.05 -9.08
N ASN A 249 -15.95 16.29 -9.15
CA ASN A 249 -14.97 16.72 -10.16
C ASN A 249 -13.58 16.83 -9.53
N ASP A 250 -12.56 16.80 -10.38
CA ASP A 250 -11.16 17.02 -10.00
C ASP A 250 -10.54 18.22 -10.71
N THR A 251 -11.24 18.81 -11.68
CA THR A 251 -10.74 19.89 -12.52
C THR A 251 -11.67 21.09 -12.41
N ASP A 252 -11.09 22.27 -12.35
CA ASP A 252 -11.83 23.53 -12.28
C ASP A 252 -12.65 23.79 -13.55
N LEU A 253 -13.66 24.65 -13.44
CA LEU A 253 -14.56 24.98 -14.55
C LEU A 253 -13.83 25.63 -15.74
N ALA A 254 -12.69 26.29 -15.48
CA ALA A 254 -11.87 26.93 -16.52
C ALA A 254 -10.86 25.98 -17.19
N GLN A 255 -10.83 24.70 -16.79
CA GLN A 255 -9.88 23.68 -17.30
C GLN A 255 -8.42 24.15 -17.19
N GLN A 256 -8.11 24.91 -16.14
CA GLN A 256 -6.75 25.38 -15.84
C GLN A 256 -6.06 24.49 -14.82
N VAL A 257 -6.77 23.96 -13.83
CA VAL A 257 -6.17 23.23 -12.71
C VAL A 257 -6.94 21.95 -12.44
N THR A 258 -6.22 20.83 -12.41
CA THR A 258 -6.70 19.55 -11.86
C THR A 258 -6.09 19.36 -10.48
N VAL A 259 -6.90 19.16 -9.45
CA VAL A 259 -6.47 18.74 -8.12
C VAL A 259 -6.82 17.27 -7.93
N GLU A 260 -5.81 16.45 -7.68
CA GLU A 260 -5.97 15.01 -7.46
C GLU A 260 -5.24 14.55 -6.21
N THR A 261 -5.62 13.38 -5.70
CA THR A 261 -4.98 12.78 -4.53
C THR A 261 -4.19 11.57 -4.95
N VAL A 262 -2.96 11.45 -4.47
CA VAL A 262 -2.08 10.31 -4.77
C VAL A 262 -1.77 9.51 -3.50
N GLY A 263 -1.61 8.20 -3.65
CA GLY A 263 -1.39 7.29 -2.52
C GLY A 263 -0.14 7.64 -1.71
N CYS A 264 1.02 7.82 -2.35
CA CYS A 264 2.26 8.27 -1.69
C CYS A 264 3.26 8.80 -2.72
N LEU A 265 3.83 9.99 -2.49
CA LEU A 265 4.94 10.57 -3.27
C LEU A 265 6.34 10.14 -2.78
N GLY A 266 6.40 9.27 -1.78
CA GLY A 266 7.63 8.71 -1.22
C GLY A 266 8.58 9.69 -0.52
N CYS A 267 8.11 10.85 -0.08
CA CYS A 267 8.89 11.82 0.71
C CYS A 267 8.19 12.07 2.05
N CYS A 268 7.98 11.01 2.81
CA CYS A 268 7.16 11.04 4.02
C CYS A 268 7.79 11.83 5.17
N ASP A 269 9.10 12.06 5.13
CA ASP A 269 9.83 13.00 5.99
C ASP A 269 9.41 14.47 5.77
N LEU A 270 8.91 14.80 4.57
CA LEU A 270 8.49 16.14 4.17
C LEU A 270 6.98 16.39 4.33
N ALA A 271 6.26 15.49 5.01
CA ALA A 271 4.80 15.55 5.12
C ALA A 271 4.28 16.83 5.83
N PRO A 272 3.10 17.36 5.41
CA PRO A 272 2.32 17.03 4.21
C PRO A 272 3.00 17.51 2.91
N VAL A 273 2.83 16.77 1.82
CA VAL A 273 3.46 17.06 0.52
C VAL A 273 2.41 17.33 -0.57
N VAL A 274 2.63 18.38 -1.35
CA VAL A 274 1.86 18.70 -2.57
C VAL A 274 2.81 18.77 -3.76
N SER A 275 2.46 18.13 -4.87
CA SER A 275 3.16 18.21 -6.16
C SER A 275 2.37 19.12 -7.10
N ARG A 276 3.03 20.07 -7.77
CA ARG A 276 2.46 20.94 -8.81
C ARG A 276 3.26 20.74 -10.09
N ASP A 277 2.68 20.10 -11.10
CA ASP A 277 3.37 19.76 -12.35
C ASP A 277 4.71 19.02 -12.12
N GLY A 278 4.78 18.20 -11.07
CA GLY A 278 5.99 17.48 -10.64
C GLY A 278 6.93 18.28 -9.71
N GLU A 279 6.66 19.56 -9.43
CA GLU A 279 7.39 20.35 -8.43
C GLU A 279 6.81 20.12 -7.04
N LEU A 280 7.65 19.73 -6.06
CA LEU A 280 7.20 19.39 -4.71
C LEU A 280 7.25 20.58 -3.74
N SER A 281 6.18 20.73 -2.97
CA SER A 281 6.10 21.57 -1.78
C SER A 281 6.05 20.69 -0.52
N ALA A 282 6.94 20.97 0.42
CA ALA A 282 7.11 20.22 1.67
C ALA A 282 6.44 20.94 2.85
N HIS A 283 6.04 20.18 3.87
CA HIS A 283 5.43 20.65 5.11
C HIS A 283 4.26 21.62 4.90
N VAL A 284 3.47 21.37 3.83
CA VAL A 284 2.41 22.27 3.37
C VAL A 284 1.32 22.39 4.42
N ARG A 285 1.01 23.63 4.80
CA ARG A 285 -0.11 23.98 5.66
C ARG A 285 -1.18 24.69 4.86
N VAL A 286 -2.37 24.79 5.45
CA VAL A 286 -3.50 25.52 4.86
C VAL A 286 -3.12 26.98 4.57
N GLU A 287 -2.26 27.57 5.40
CA GLU A 287 -1.81 28.95 5.25
C GLU A 287 -0.87 29.16 4.05
N ASP A 288 -0.23 28.10 3.53
CA ASP A 288 0.70 28.16 2.41
C ASP A 288 -0.03 28.02 1.05
N LEU A 289 -1.30 27.59 1.05
CA LEU A 289 -2.06 27.31 -0.17
C LEU A 289 -2.28 28.51 -1.09
N PRO A 290 -2.47 29.76 -0.60
CA PRO A 290 -2.57 30.91 -1.48
C PRO A 290 -1.36 31.06 -2.44
N GLU A 291 -0.14 30.73 -1.99
CA GLU A 291 1.05 30.80 -2.84
C GLU A 291 1.04 29.70 -3.93
N ILE A 292 0.62 28.48 -3.58
CA ILE A 292 0.47 27.37 -4.53
C ILE A 292 -0.62 27.69 -5.56
N VAL A 293 -1.74 28.26 -5.11
CA VAL A 293 -2.85 28.68 -5.96
C VAL A 293 -2.42 29.79 -6.91
N GLU A 294 -1.73 30.82 -6.42
CA GLU A 294 -1.21 31.91 -7.25
C GLU A 294 -0.23 31.38 -8.32
N ALA A 295 0.66 30.45 -7.96
CA ALA A 295 1.59 29.82 -8.89
C ALA A 295 0.90 29.02 -10.01
N CYS A 296 -0.30 28.47 -9.77
CA CYS A 296 -1.11 27.82 -10.80
C CYS A 296 -1.87 28.81 -11.69
N LEU A 297 -2.11 30.04 -11.22
CA LEU A 297 -2.90 31.06 -11.91
C LEU A 297 -2.03 32.07 -12.69
N GLU A 298 -0.75 32.23 -12.31
CA GLU A 298 0.19 33.12 -13.00
C GLU A 298 0.89 32.46 -14.21
N SER A 299 1.12 33.23 -15.28
CA SER A 299 1.98 32.82 -16.41
C SER A 299 3.47 32.86 -16.00
N PRO A 300 4.32 31.95 -16.51
CA PRO A 300 5.63 31.67 -15.92
C PRO A 300 6.53 32.90 -15.94
N LYS A 301 6.77 33.50 -14.77
CA LYS A 301 7.93 34.38 -14.53
C LYS A 301 8.84 33.66 -13.55
N SER A 302 10.03 33.32 -14.02
CA SER A 302 11.09 32.66 -13.25
C SER A 302 11.23 33.27 -11.85
N ARG A 303 10.93 32.51 -10.80
CA ARG A 303 11.19 32.90 -9.42
C ARG A 303 11.94 31.78 -8.72
N LYS A 304 13.13 32.10 -8.20
CA LYS A 304 14.01 31.18 -7.49
C LYS A 304 13.46 30.88 -6.10
N TYR A 305 13.48 29.60 -5.74
CA TYR A 305 13.29 29.04 -4.40
C TYR A 305 14.01 29.86 -3.31
N ARG A 306 13.31 30.15 -2.21
CA ARG A 306 13.89 30.73 -0.97
C ARG A 306 13.63 29.78 0.20
N PRO A 307 14.65 29.15 0.79
CA PRO A 307 14.47 28.39 2.02
C PRO A 307 14.19 29.34 3.19
N ARG A 308 13.22 28.98 4.03
CA ARG A 308 12.87 29.73 5.25
C ARG A 308 13.93 29.45 6.31
N LYS A 309 14.70 30.46 6.73
CA LYS A 309 15.60 30.35 7.89
C LYS A 309 14.76 30.10 9.14
N GLY A 310 15.06 29.04 9.87
CA GLY A 310 14.63 28.86 11.25
C GLY A 310 14.97 30.12 12.06
N GLY A 311 13.99 30.59 12.84
CA GLY A 311 14.11 31.83 13.59
C GLY A 311 15.29 31.79 14.54
N ASN A 312 16.28 32.66 14.29
CA ASN A 312 17.12 33.24 15.32
C ASN A 312 17.33 34.72 14.95
N ASN A 313 16.88 35.60 15.84
CA ASN A 313 17.06 37.04 15.76
C ASN A 313 18.56 37.39 15.72
N ALA A 314 19.06 37.94 14.60
CA ALA A 314 20.29 38.74 14.61
C ALA A 314 20.43 39.62 13.35
N THR A 315 20.22 40.93 13.58
CA THR A 315 20.85 42.11 12.96
C THR A 315 20.73 42.38 11.46
N ALA A 316 20.09 43.51 11.18
CA ALA A 316 20.13 44.28 9.95
C ALA A 316 21.54 44.81 9.62
N ASN A 317 21.96 44.68 8.36
CA ASN A 317 22.47 45.75 7.48
C ASN A 317 23.14 45.14 6.25
N GLY A 318 22.62 45.47 5.07
CA GLY A 318 23.11 44.98 3.80
C GLY A 318 24.33 45.74 3.30
N GLN A 319 25.40 45.00 3.01
CA GLN A 319 26.42 45.34 2.02
C GLN A 319 27.10 44.03 1.57
N LEU A 320 26.91 43.66 0.29
CA LEU A 320 27.62 42.54 -0.32
C LEU A 320 29.08 42.96 -0.58
N SER A 321 30.03 42.12 -0.18
CA SER A 321 31.47 42.39 -0.35
C SER A 321 31.94 42.14 -1.79
N TRP A 322 33.02 42.80 -2.20
CA TRP A 322 33.64 42.63 -3.53
C TRP A 322 34.01 41.18 -3.86
N GLN A 323 34.34 40.35 -2.86
CA GLN A 323 34.57 38.92 -3.07
C GLN A 323 33.32 38.17 -3.53
N GLN A 324 32.13 38.50 -2.98
CA GLN A 324 30.86 37.89 -3.41
C GLN A 324 30.48 38.30 -4.83
N LEU A 325 30.92 39.47 -5.28
CA LEU A 325 30.71 39.97 -6.65
C LEU A 325 31.65 39.31 -7.66
N LEU A 326 32.90 39.02 -7.26
CA LEU A 326 33.85 38.24 -8.06
C LEU A 326 33.42 36.77 -8.20
N ASP A 327 32.90 36.19 -7.13
CA ASP A 327 32.35 34.82 -7.12
C ASP A 327 31.12 34.68 -8.02
N TRP A 328 30.32 35.75 -8.12
CA TRP A 328 29.21 35.85 -9.05
C TRP A 328 29.68 35.97 -10.51
N CYS A 329 30.74 36.74 -10.77
CA CYS A 329 31.32 36.87 -12.12
C CYS A 329 31.97 35.56 -12.61
N ALA A 330 32.67 34.84 -11.72
CA ALA A 330 33.33 33.58 -12.05
C ALA A 330 32.33 32.50 -12.50
N ARG A 331 31.15 32.43 -11.85
CA ARG A 331 30.06 31.50 -12.22
C ARG A 331 29.42 31.81 -13.57
N ARG A 332 29.57 33.04 -14.08
CA ARG A 332 28.91 33.48 -15.32
C ARG A 332 29.81 33.39 -16.55
N LEU A 333 31.12 33.19 -16.35
CA LEU A 333 32.12 33.13 -17.42
C LEU A 333 32.71 31.72 -17.64
N GLY A 334 32.38 30.75 -16.76
CA GLY A 334 32.66 29.33 -17.00
C GLY A 334 31.56 28.73 -17.88
N GLY A 335 31.96 28.07 -18.97
CA GLY A 335 31.07 27.49 -19.97
C GLY A 335 29.99 26.58 -19.41
N GLU A 336 28.84 26.60 -20.08
CA GLU A 336 27.62 25.86 -19.75
C GLU A 336 27.91 24.37 -19.48
N SER A 337 27.75 23.97 -18.22
CA SER A 337 27.36 22.61 -17.86
C SER A 337 25.86 22.47 -18.17
N PRO A 338 25.34 21.27 -18.53
CA PRO A 338 23.92 21.09 -18.82
C PRO A 338 23.07 21.59 -17.64
N ALA A 339 21.91 22.18 -17.96
CA ALA A 339 20.99 22.82 -17.03
C ALA A 339 20.81 22.03 -15.72
N ASP A 340 21.09 22.69 -14.59
CA ASP A 340 20.79 22.19 -13.26
C ASP A 340 19.27 22.25 -13.01
N ASP A 341 18.57 21.16 -13.34
CA ASP A 341 17.12 20.91 -13.18
C ASP A 341 16.70 20.71 -11.70
N SER A 342 17.24 21.55 -10.82
CA SER A 342 16.90 21.59 -9.38
C SER A 342 15.41 21.89 -9.08
N ALA A 343 14.59 22.23 -10.07
CA ALA A 343 13.16 22.54 -9.90
C ALA A 343 12.24 21.31 -9.75
N HIS A 344 12.68 20.12 -10.17
CA HIS A 344 11.88 18.88 -10.11
C HIS A 344 12.46 17.83 -9.15
N ALA A 345 13.50 18.16 -8.39
CA ALA A 345 14.16 17.22 -7.50
C ALA A 345 13.48 17.24 -6.11
N VAL A 346 12.99 16.08 -5.67
CA VAL A 346 12.69 15.88 -4.25
C VAL A 346 14.00 16.12 -3.47
N PRO A 347 13.98 16.89 -2.36
CA PRO A 347 15.11 16.88 -1.44
C PRO A 347 15.45 15.44 -1.06
N ALA A 348 16.73 15.07 -1.18
CA ALA A 348 17.19 13.78 -0.73
C ALA A 348 16.96 13.66 0.78
N ALA A 349 16.39 12.53 1.18
CA ALA A 349 16.08 12.25 2.58
C ALA A 349 17.33 12.41 3.46
N GLU A 350 17.16 13.02 4.62
CA GLU A 350 18.25 13.19 5.57
C GLU A 350 18.64 11.84 6.17
N LEU A 351 19.92 11.46 6.05
CA LEU A 351 20.48 10.31 6.76
C LEU A 351 20.77 10.71 8.20
N LEU A 352 20.00 10.14 9.13
CA LEU A 352 20.10 10.42 10.55
C LEU A 352 21.17 9.54 11.19
N SER A 353 22.03 10.18 11.99
CA SER A 353 22.96 9.52 12.89
C SER A 353 22.55 9.71 14.36
N SER A 354 22.92 8.75 15.20
CA SER A 354 22.86 8.83 16.65
C SER A 354 24.26 9.11 17.22
N ALA A 355 24.36 9.52 18.49
CA ALA A 355 25.66 9.75 19.14
C ALA A 355 26.55 8.49 19.20
N GLU A 356 25.95 7.31 19.08
CA GLU A 356 26.62 6.00 19.10
C GLU A 356 26.77 5.38 17.70
N SER A 357 26.31 6.06 16.63
CA SER A 357 26.39 5.50 15.28
C SER A 357 27.84 5.41 14.82
N ASN A 358 28.35 4.19 14.62
CA ASN A 358 29.68 3.96 14.08
C ASN A 358 29.60 3.80 12.55
N SER A 359 30.35 4.63 11.82
CA SER A 359 30.49 4.54 10.35
C SER A 359 30.98 3.17 9.88
N ASP A 360 31.68 2.41 10.73
CA ASP A 360 32.17 1.07 10.41
C ASP A 360 31.06 0.02 10.24
N THR A 361 29.81 0.36 10.63
CA THR A 361 28.65 -0.54 10.51
C THR A 361 27.74 -0.23 9.32
N SER A 362 28.00 0.85 8.58
CA SER A 362 27.18 1.24 7.42
C SER A 362 27.50 0.37 6.19
N ILE A 363 26.57 -0.50 5.81
CA ILE A 363 26.70 -1.41 4.67
C ILE A 363 26.10 -0.77 3.42
N ILE A 364 24.87 -0.26 3.52
CA ILE A 364 24.12 0.29 2.38
C ILE A 364 24.52 1.75 2.14
N THR A 365 24.62 2.55 3.21
CA THR A 365 24.90 3.98 3.12
C THR A 365 26.39 4.31 3.17
N GLY A 366 27.26 3.31 3.41
CA GLY A 366 28.69 3.52 3.64
C GLY A 366 29.45 4.14 2.47
N LEU A 367 28.93 3.98 1.24
CA LEU A 367 29.52 4.57 0.02
C LEU A 367 28.76 5.82 -0.46
N TRP A 368 27.79 6.33 0.30
CA TRP A 368 26.99 7.46 -0.16
C TRP A 368 27.80 8.75 -0.11
N ALA A 369 27.63 9.59 -1.14
CA ALA A 369 28.21 10.93 -1.19
C ALA A 369 27.34 11.95 -0.41
N GLY A 370 26.88 11.58 0.78
CA GLY A 370 25.82 12.30 1.51
C GLY A 370 24.49 12.25 0.76
N ASN A 371 23.85 13.41 0.59
CA ASN A 371 22.51 13.54 -0.01
C ASN A 371 22.53 13.76 -1.54
N ARG A 372 23.69 13.65 -2.19
CA ARG A 372 23.84 13.85 -3.64
C ARG A 372 24.02 12.51 -4.35
N GLN A 373 23.68 12.48 -5.64
CA GLN A 373 24.00 11.32 -6.48
C GLN A 373 25.50 11.08 -6.51
N GLN A 374 25.91 9.87 -6.15
CA GLN A 374 27.25 9.37 -6.33
C GLN A 374 27.52 9.17 -7.83
N SER A 375 28.61 9.73 -8.34
CA SER A 375 29.03 9.47 -9.72
C SER A 375 29.59 8.04 -9.86
N LEU A 376 29.55 7.50 -11.07
CA LEU A 376 30.10 6.17 -11.33
C LEU A 376 31.61 6.08 -11.04
N ASP A 377 32.35 7.14 -11.36
CA ASP A 377 33.80 7.24 -11.09
C ASP A 377 34.08 7.25 -9.58
N GLU A 378 33.28 7.97 -8.79
CA GLU A 378 33.40 7.96 -7.33
C GLU A 378 33.10 6.58 -6.75
N TYR A 379 32.07 5.89 -7.28
CA TYR A 379 31.74 4.54 -6.85
C TYR A 379 32.92 3.58 -7.10
N GLU A 380 33.54 3.63 -8.29
CA GLU A 380 34.73 2.86 -8.64
C GLU A 380 35.93 3.16 -7.72
N GLN A 381 36.21 4.44 -7.47
CA GLN A 381 37.33 4.87 -6.62
C GLN A 381 37.18 4.38 -5.17
N GLN A 382 35.94 4.19 -4.70
CA GLN A 382 35.64 3.66 -3.37
C GLN A 382 35.57 2.13 -3.32
N GLY A 383 35.95 1.44 -4.39
CA GLY A 383 35.96 -0.03 -4.47
C GLY A 383 34.68 -0.65 -5.04
N GLY A 384 33.81 0.16 -5.66
CA GLY A 384 32.72 -0.33 -6.50
C GLY A 384 33.23 -1.22 -7.65
N PHE A 385 32.42 -2.20 -8.04
CA PHE A 385 32.76 -3.27 -9.01
C PHE A 385 33.90 -4.21 -8.62
N ALA A 386 34.59 -3.99 -7.49
CA ALA A 386 35.60 -4.94 -7.01
C ALA A 386 34.98 -6.30 -6.63
N ALA A 387 33.75 -6.31 -6.12
CA ALA A 387 33.04 -7.56 -5.84
C ALA A 387 32.68 -8.27 -7.16
N LEU A 388 32.15 -7.55 -8.15
CA LEU A 388 31.90 -8.12 -9.47
C LEU A 388 33.17 -8.69 -10.10
N ALA A 389 34.27 -7.95 -10.09
CA ALA A 389 35.55 -8.40 -10.62
C ALA A 389 36.04 -9.67 -9.91
N LYS A 390 35.92 -9.75 -8.57
CA LYS A 390 36.23 -10.95 -7.79
C LYS A 390 35.33 -12.13 -8.18
N CYS A 391 34.03 -11.90 -8.36
CA CYS A 391 33.08 -12.94 -8.79
C CYS A 391 33.47 -13.50 -10.16
N LEU A 392 33.81 -12.66 -11.13
CA LEU A 392 34.09 -13.09 -12.50
C LEU A 392 35.48 -13.72 -12.68
N SER A 393 36.46 -13.32 -11.86
CA SER A 393 37.85 -13.77 -12.01
C SER A 393 38.26 -14.91 -11.09
N ALA A 394 37.65 -15.01 -9.90
CA ALA A 394 38.17 -15.87 -8.83
C ALA A 394 37.12 -16.80 -8.20
N LEU A 395 35.82 -16.49 -8.28
CA LEU A 395 34.76 -17.30 -7.68
C LEU A 395 33.96 -18.01 -8.76
N LYS A 396 33.45 -19.19 -8.45
CA LYS A 396 32.41 -19.87 -9.22
C LYS A 396 31.02 -19.40 -8.73
N PRO A 397 29.96 -19.54 -9.54
CA PRO A 397 28.60 -19.18 -9.12
C PRO A 397 28.17 -19.85 -7.80
N VAL A 398 28.56 -21.11 -7.59
CA VAL A 398 28.27 -21.84 -6.33
C VAL A 398 28.99 -21.26 -5.10
N GLU A 399 30.17 -20.68 -5.28
CA GLU A 399 30.94 -20.04 -4.20
C GLU A 399 30.32 -18.68 -3.85
N VAL A 400 29.83 -17.93 -4.86
CA VAL A 400 29.03 -16.72 -4.63
C VAL A 400 27.77 -17.06 -3.83
N LEU A 401 27.04 -18.12 -4.20
CA LEU A 401 25.88 -18.59 -3.43
C LEU A 401 26.25 -18.99 -2.00
N SER A 402 27.43 -19.57 -1.79
CA SER A 402 27.92 -19.93 -0.46
C SER A 402 28.18 -18.71 0.41
N GLU A 403 28.81 -17.65 -0.12
CA GLU A 403 29.03 -16.40 0.62
C GLU A 403 27.70 -15.72 1.01
N ILE A 404 26.71 -15.72 0.10
CA ILE A 404 25.38 -15.21 0.42
C ILE A 404 24.68 -16.08 1.47
N ASP A 405 24.87 -17.39 1.47
CA ASP A 405 24.35 -18.28 2.53
C ASP A 405 24.97 -17.95 3.89
N ILE A 406 26.30 -17.84 3.94
CA ILE A 406 27.06 -17.52 5.15
C ILE A 406 26.60 -16.17 5.73
N SER A 407 26.34 -15.17 4.87
CA SER A 407 25.83 -13.87 5.32
C SER A 407 24.48 -13.96 6.05
N GLY A 408 23.68 -14.99 5.79
CA GLY A 408 22.31 -15.06 6.31
C GLY A 408 21.39 -13.96 5.78
N LEU A 409 21.72 -13.33 4.64
CA LEU A 409 20.92 -12.29 4.03
C LEU A 409 19.48 -12.77 3.77
N ARG A 410 18.53 -11.98 4.26
CA ARG A 410 17.09 -12.16 4.02
C ARG A 410 16.59 -11.01 3.14
N GLY A 411 15.59 -11.27 2.32
CA GLY A 411 15.00 -10.27 1.43
C GLY A 411 14.46 -9.06 2.20
N ARG A 412 14.91 -7.87 1.81
CA ARG A 412 14.64 -6.59 2.50
C ARG A 412 13.32 -5.90 2.13
N GLY A 413 12.62 -6.38 1.10
CA GLY A 413 11.27 -5.93 0.73
C GLY A 413 10.14 -6.47 1.62
N GLY A 414 10.41 -6.72 2.92
CA GLY A 414 9.38 -7.05 3.92
C GLY A 414 9.20 -8.50 4.32
N GLY A 415 9.14 -9.44 3.38
CA GLY A 415 8.85 -10.84 3.70
C GLY A 415 9.97 -11.60 4.43
N GLY A 416 11.21 -11.09 4.41
CA GLY A 416 12.34 -11.71 5.09
C GLY A 416 12.65 -13.14 4.61
N PHE A 417 12.36 -13.48 3.35
CA PHE A 417 12.68 -14.81 2.82
C PHE A 417 14.21 -14.96 2.65
N PRO A 418 14.83 -16.10 3.00
CA PRO A 418 16.27 -16.29 2.83
C PRO A 418 16.69 -16.12 1.37
N THR A 419 17.56 -15.15 1.09
CA THR A 419 17.91 -14.73 -0.28
C THR A 419 18.54 -15.87 -1.06
N VAL A 420 19.51 -16.57 -0.47
CA VAL A 420 20.19 -17.71 -1.11
C VAL A 420 19.26 -18.85 -1.50
N ARG A 421 18.20 -19.12 -0.72
CA ARG A 421 17.24 -20.18 -1.05
C ARG A 421 16.51 -19.86 -2.36
N LYS A 422 16.16 -18.59 -2.56
CA LYS A 422 15.53 -18.13 -3.79
C LYS A 422 16.51 -18.21 -4.96
N TRP A 423 17.78 -17.83 -4.74
CA TRP A 423 18.82 -17.87 -5.76
C TRP A 423 19.12 -19.30 -6.21
N ARG A 424 19.20 -20.26 -5.28
CA ARG A 424 19.41 -21.69 -5.59
C ARG A 424 18.31 -22.26 -6.48
N ILE A 425 17.04 -21.95 -6.19
CA ILE A 425 15.90 -22.42 -7.02
C ILE A 425 16.05 -21.92 -8.48
N VAL A 426 16.44 -20.66 -8.66
CA VAL A 426 16.65 -20.09 -10.01
C VAL A 426 17.91 -20.68 -10.67
N ALA A 427 18.98 -20.87 -9.90
CA ALA A 427 20.22 -21.47 -10.36
C ALA A 427 20.02 -22.92 -10.85
N ASP A 428 19.17 -23.69 -10.17
CA ASP A 428 18.81 -25.06 -10.55
C ASP A 428 17.84 -25.11 -11.74
N GLY A 429 17.18 -23.99 -12.06
CA GLY A 429 16.31 -23.87 -13.23
C GLY A 429 17.08 -24.05 -14.56
N SER A 430 16.39 -24.55 -15.58
CA SER A 430 16.95 -24.76 -16.93
C SER A 430 16.49 -23.69 -17.92
N GLY A 431 17.30 -23.44 -18.95
CA GLY A 431 16.99 -22.49 -20.03
C GLY A 431 17.32 -21.04 -19.66
N ASP A 432 16.71 -20.10 -20.39
CA ASP A 432 16.87 -18.66 -20.11
C ASP A 432 16.37 -18.31 -18.71
N LYS A 433 17.05 -17.38 -18.05
CA LYS A 433 16.72 -16.93 -16.70
C LYS A 433 16.79 -15.42 -16.61
N TYR A 434 16.07 -14.87 -15.64
CA TYR A 434 15.96 -13.43 -15.45
C TYR A 434 16.27 -13.03 -14.02
N VAL A 435 16.84 -11.84 -13.85
CA VAL A 435 16.92 -11.14 -12.57
C VAL A 435 16.05 -9.90 -12.65
N VAL A 436 15.21 -9.67 -11.65
CA VAL A 436 14.35 -8.50 -11.57
C VAL A 436 14.66 -7.76 -10.27
N CYS A 437 15.02 -6.48 -10.40
CA CYS A 437 15.08 -5.55 -9.28
C CYS A 437 13.70 -4.92 -9.10
N ASN A 438 13.09 -5.17 -7.94
CA ASN A 438 11.83 -4.59 -7.55
C ASN A 438 12.07 -3.27 -6.79
N GLY A 439 11.92 -2.15 -7.50
CA GLY A 439 11.89 -0.79 -6.99
C GLY A 439 10.48 -0.19 -6.92
N ASP A 440 9.45 -1.03 -6.79
CA ASP A 440 8.07 -0.60 -6.51
C ASP A 440 7.87 -0.45 -4.99
N GLU A 441 8.56 0.54 -4.39
CA GLU A 441 8.45 0.87 -2.96
C GLU A 441 7.11 1.56 -2.70
N GLY A 442 6.03 0.79 -2.75
CA GLY A 442 4.66 1.30 -2.65
C GLY A 442 4.27 1.75 -1.24
N ASP A 443 4.89 1.20 -0.19
CA ASP A 443 4.53 1.38 1.23
C ASP A 443 4.53 2.87 1.64
N PRO A 444 3.36 3.47 1.95
CA PRO A 444 3.31 4.72 2.68
C PRO A 444 4.24 4.75 3.89
N GLY A 445 5.06 5.79 3.99
CA GLY A 445 6.07 5.92 5.04
C GLY A 445 7.44 5.35 4.66
N ALA A 446 7.55 4.59 3.57
CA ALA A 446 8.81 4.05 3.07
C ALA A 446 9.38 4.88 1.92
N PHE A 447 10.70 5.09 1.96
CA PHE A 447 11.44 5.86 0.95
C PHE A 447 12.94 5.49 0.90
N MET A 448 13.30 4.32 1.43
CA MET A 448 14.68 3.86 1.47
C MET A 448 15.16 3.37 0.11
N ASP A 449 14.34 2.61 -0.62
CA ASP A 449 14.69 2.13 -1.96
C ASP A 449 14.82 3.30 -2.93
N ARG A 450 13.91 4.28 -2.83
CA ARG A 450 14.03 5.56 -3.56
C ARG A 450 15.40 6.18 -3.33
N SER A 451 15.76 6.40 -2.06
CA SER A 451 17.01 7.05 -1.70
C SER A 451 18.23 6.24 -2.15
N ILE A 452 18.19 4.92 -2.13
CA ILE A 452 19.26 4.07 -2.67
C ILE A 452 19.40 4.27 -4.19
N MET A 453 18.30 4.17 -4.94
CA MET A 453 18.33 4.33 -6.41
C MET A 453 18.71 5.75 -6.84
N GLU A 454 18.36 6.75 -6.04
CA GLU A 454 18.71 8.14 -6.31
C GLU A 454 20.17 8.45 -5.92
N THR A 455 20.66 7.89 -4.82
CA THR A 455 21.97 8.27 -4.27
C THR A 455 23.09 7.38 -4.79
N SER A 456 22.88 6.06 -4.84
CA SER A 456 23.89 5.07 -5.25
C SER A 456 23.30 4.00 -6.18
N PRO A 457 22.81 4.38 -7.38
CA PRO A 457 22.24 3.44 -8.36
C PRO A 457 23.24 2.34 -8.78
N ALA A 458 24.53 2.66 -8.85
CA ALA A 458 25.57 1.71 -9.25
C ALA A 458 25.69 0.51 -8.30
N SER A 459 25.45 0.70 -6.99
CA SER A 459 25.49 -0.40 -6.00
C SER A 459 24.40 -1.45 -6.25
N VAL A 460 23.20 -1.00 -6.61
CA VAL A 460 22.06 -1.86 -6.95
C VAL A 460 22.37 -2.66 -8.22
N LEU A 461 22.90 -1.97 -9.24
CA LEU A 461 23.21 -2.57 -10.55
C LEU A 461 24.39 -3.56 -10.45
N GLU A 462 25.42 -3.27 -9.64
CA GLU A 462 26.48 -4.24 -9.35
C GLU A 462 25.91 -5.49 -8.64
N GLY A 463 25.01 -5.30 -7.66
CA GLY A 463 24.30 -6.39 -7.02
C GLY A 463 23.50 -7.25 -7.99
N MET A 464 22.81 -6.64 -8.96
CA MET A 464 22.10 -7.34 -10.03
C MET A 464 23.04 -8.14 -10.94
N LEU A 465 24.19 -7.57 -11.31
CA LEU A 465 25.21 -8.24 -12.12
C LEU A 465 25.74 -9.49 -11.40
N ILE A 466 26.07 -9.38 -10.11
CA ILE A 466 26.52 -10.49 -9.28
C ILE A 466 25.42 -11.55 -9.14
N ALA A 467 24.17 -11.14 -8.93
CA ALA A 467 23.03 -12.05 -8.86
C ALA A 467 22.83 -12.80 -10.20
N GLY A 468 22.93 -12.08 -11.33
CA GLY A 468 22.84 -12.65 -12.67
C GLY A 468 23.91 -13.71 -12.90
N TYR A 469 25.15 -13.41 -12.53
CA TYR A 469 26.27 -14.35 -12.60
C TYR A 469 26.02 -15.58 -11.72
N ALA A 470 25.60 -15.39 -10.47
CA ALA A 470 25.39 -16.46 -9.50
C ALA A 470 24.29 -17.46 -9.90
N VAL A 471 23.21 -16.98 -10.54
CA VAL A 471 22.09 -17.83 -10.96
C VAL A 471 22.17 -18.28 -12.42
N GLY A 472 23.11 -17.74 -13.20
CA GLY A 472 23.26 -18.01 -14.62
C GLY A 472 22.20 -17.33 -15.49
N ALA A 473 21.79 -16.11 -15.13
CA ALA A 473 20.91 -15.27 -15.94
C ALA A 473 21.73 -14.29 -16.78
N SER A 474 21.29 -14.05 -18.02
CA SER A 474 21.92 -13.10 -18.96
C SER A 474 21.12 -11.81 -19.15
N ARG A 475 19.96 -11.71 -18.51
CA ARG A 475 19.01 -10.59 -18.67
C ARG A 475 18.46 -10.15 -17.32
N GLY A 476 18.48 -8.84 -17.11
CA GLY A 476 17.98 -8.14 -15.94
C GLY A 476 16.88 -7.15 -16.31
N VAL A 477 15.93 -6.96 -15.39
CA VAL A 477 14.94 -5.88 -15.48
C VAL A 477 14.95 -5.08 -14.18
N VAL A 478 15.07 -3.77 -14.27
CA VAL A 478 14.84 -2.85 -13.16
C VAL A 478 13.42 -2.31 -13.30
N TYR A 479 12.54 -2.65 -12.36
CA TYR A 479 11.20 -2.08 -12.31
C TYR A 479 11.19 -0.94 -11.28
N VAL A 480 10.89 0.28 -11.70
CA VAL A 480 10.80 1.45 -10.81
C VAL A 480 9.40 2.04 -10.91
N ARG A 481 8.79 2.36 -9.77
CA ARG A 481 7.48 3.02 -9.75
C ARG A 481 7.49 4.39 -10.42
N GLY A 482 6.41 4.73 -11.12
CA GLY A 482 6.28 6.00 -11.86
C GLY A 482 6.23 7.25 -10.98
N GLU A 483 6.06 7.10 -9.66
CA GLU A 483 6.12 8.19 -8.68
C GLU A 483 7.56 8.61 -8.34
N TYR A 484 8.58 7.88 -8.80
CA TYR A 484 10.00 8.20 -8.59
C TYR A 484 10.72 8.61 -9.89
N PRO A 485 10.35 9.74 -10.53
CA PRO A 485 10.94 10.16 -11.80
C PRO A 485 12.45 10.41 -11.71
N VAL A 486 12.95 10.86 -10.55
CA VAL A 486 14.39 11.04 -10.32
C VAL A 486 15.12 9.70 -10.27
N ALA A 487 14.58 8.71 -9.55
CA ALA A 487 15.15 7.35 -9.51
C ALA A 487 15.16 6.71 -10.91
N VAL A 488 14.05 6.81 -11.66
CA VAL A 488 13.95 6.33 -13.05
C VAL A 488 15.06 6.92 -13.91
N ARG A 489 15.23 8.25 -13.88
CA ARG A 489 16.26 8.95 -14.67
C ARG A 489 17.66 8.51 -14.27
N ARG A 490 17.99 8.54 -12.97
CA ARG A 490 19.34 8.20 -12.47
C ARG A 490 19.71 6.74 -12.73
N MET A 491 18.76 5.82 -12.57
CA MET A 491 18.97 4.40 -12.92
C MET A 491 19.22 4.25 -14.42
N ARG A 492 18.44 4.91 -15.27
CA ARG A 492 18.62 4.90 -16.74
C ARG A 492 19.99 5.44 -17.15
N GLU A 493 20.38 6.61 -16.65
CA GLU A 493 21.68 7.21 -16.91
C GLU A 493 22.83 6.29 -16.46
N THR A 494 22.71 5.69 -15.29
CA THR A 494 23.73 4.79 -14.75
C THR A 494 23.83 3.51 -15.59
N ILE A 495 22.71 2.92 -16.01
CA ILE A 495 22.70 1.76 -16.93
C ILE A 495 23.47 2.07 -18.23
N GLU A 496 23.24 3.24 -18.83
CA GLU A 496 23.97 3.64 -20.04
C GLU A 496 25.48 3.86 -19.79
N GLN A 497 25.85 4.44 -18.65
CA GLN A 497 27.25 4.59 -18.26
C GLN A 497 27.95 3.24 -18.04
N LEU A 498 27.28 2.27 -17.41
CA LEU A 498 27.80 0.91 -17.22
C LEU A 498 28.00 0.20 -18.57
N LYS A 499 27.08 0.37 -19.52
CA LYS A 499 27.26 -0.13 -20.90
C LYS A 499 28.48 0.50 -21.56
N ALA A 500 28.61 1.82 -21.48
CA ALA A 500 29.74 2.55 -22.09
C ALA A 500 31.10 2.14 -21.51
N LYS A 501 31.16 1.79 -20.21
CA LYS A 501 32.38 1.30 -19.54
C LYS A 501 32.62 -0.21 -19.64
N GLY A 502 31.71 -0.97 -20.26
CA GLY A 502 31.86 -2.43 -20.42
C GLY A 502 31.55 -3.25 -19.15
N TYR A 503 30.81 -2.68 -18.19
CA TYR A 503 30.24 -3.42 -17.06
C TYR A 503 28.90 -4.10 -17.39
N LEU A 504 28.30 -3.74 -18.52
CA LEU A 504 27.10 -4.37 -19.08
C LEU A 504 27.34 -4.71 -20.55
N GLY A 505 26.63 -5.72 -21.05
CA GLY A 505 26.73 -6.19 -22.42
C GLY A 505 27.42 -7.55 -22.52
N GLN A 506 28.24 -7.71 -23.55
CA GLN A 506 28.92 -8.96 -23.88
C GLN A 506 30.33 -8.99 -23.27
N GLY A 507 30.74 -10.14 -22.74
CA GLY A 507 32.08 -10.39 -22.23
C GLY A 507 32.50 -9.43 -21.12
N ILE A 508 31.64 -9.24 -20.11
CA ILE A 508 31.83 -8.25 -19.05
C ILE A 508 33.18 -8.45 -18.37
N LEU A 509 33.99 -7.39 -18.28
CA LEU A 509 35.35 -7.41 -17.76
C LEU A 509 36.28 -8.47 -18.41
N GLY A 510 36.04 -8.80 -19.69
CA GLY A 510 36.79 -9.80 -20.43
C GLY A 510 36.47 -11.25 -20.04
N SER A 511 35.39 -11.47 -19.28
CA SER A 511 34.91 -12.80 -18.91
C SER A 511 34.03 -13.42 -20.00
N SER A 512 33.53 -14.64 -19.79
CA SER A 512 32.51 -15.27 -20.63
C SER A 512 31.08 -14.92 -20.21
N PHE A 513 30.90 -14.01 -19.25
CA PHE A 513 29.60 -13.64 -18.71
C PHE A 513 29.03 -12.44 -19.46
N ASP A 514 27.81 -12.61 -19.96
CA ASP A 514 27.03 -11.57 -20.62
C ASP A 514 25.85 -11.19 -19.76
N PHE A 515 25.57 -9.90 -19.64
CA PHE A 515 24.40 -9.42 -18.92
C PHE A 515 23.87 -8.12 -19.50
N SER A 516 22.57 -8.07 -19.76
CA SER A 516 21.86 -6.87 -20.23
C SER A 516 20.80 -6.47 -19.21
N ILE A 517 20.58 -5.16 -19.06
CA ILE A 517 19.55 -4.62 -18.18
C ILE A 517 18.61 -3.71 -18.97
N GLU A 518 17.32 -3.92 -18.76
CA GLU A 518 16.23 -3.03 -19.21
C GLU A 518 15.59 -2.33 -18.00
N LEU A 519 15.15 -1.09 -18.17
CA LEU A 519 14.40 -0.37 -17.15
C LEU A 519 12.93 -0.26 -17.57
N VAL A 520 12.03 -0.66 -16.67
CA VAL A 520 10.58 -0.56 -16.83
C VAL A 520 10.04 0.43 -15.80
N GLU A 521 9.28 1.40 -16.26
CA GLU A 521 8.59 2.37 -15.41
C GLU A 521 7.15 1.90 -15.13
N GLY A 522 6.79 1.83 -13.84
CA GLY A 522 5.48 1.37 -13.40
C GLY A 522 4.36 2.40 -13.59
N GLY A 523 3.11 1.92 -13.61
CA GLY A 523 1.91 2.76 -13.78
C GLY A 523 1.29 3.27 -12.47
N GLY A 524 1.98 3.16 -11.34
CA GLY A 524 1.45 3.58 -10.03
C GLY A 524 0.33 2.67 -9.52
N ALA A 525 0.66 1.40 -9.27
CA ALA A 525 -0.26 0.45 -8.64
C ALA A 525 0.49 -0.25 -7.50
N PHE A 526 0.10 -0.03 -6.24
CA PHE A 526 0.81 -0.57 -5.07
C PHE A 526 0.95 -2.09 -5.09
N VAL A 527 -0.05 -2.78 -5.64
CA VAL A 527 -0.06 -4.24 -5.75
C VAL A 527 1.08 -4.77 -6.63
N CYS A 528 1.67 -3.95 -7.52
CA CYS A 528 2.84 -4.32 -8.31
C CYS A 528 4.11 -4.50 -7.48
N GLY A 529 4.13 -4.14 -6.19
CA GLY A 529 5.18 -4.55 -5.27
C GLY A 529 5.16 -6.06 -5.00
N GLU A 530 4.02 -6.72 -5.24
CA GLU A 530 3.89 -8.18 -5.19
C GLU A 530 4.56 -8.83 -6.40
N GLU A 531 5.40 -9.84 -6.15
CA GLU A 531 6.29 -10.43 -7.15
C GLU A 531 5.63 -10.86 -8.47
N THR A 532 4.44 -11.47 -8.41
CA THR A 532 3.73 -11.95 -9.61
C THR A 532 3.01 -10.81 -10.32
N ALA A 533 2.44 -9.86 -9.57
CA ALA A 533 1.85 -8.66 -10.16
C ALA A 533 2.90 -7.79 -10.86
N LEU A 534 4.09 -7.67 -10.28
CA LEU A 534 5.24 -6.98 -10.89
C LEU A 534 5.58 -7.58 -12.25
N ILE A 535 5.66 -8.91 -12.32
CA ILE A 535 5.98 -9.63 -13.55
C ILE A 535 4.90 -9.42 -14.61
N GLU A 536 3.62 -9.44 -14.24
CA GLU A 536 2.52 -9.09 -15.16
C GLU A 536 2.66 -7.65 -15.68
N SER A 537 3.05 -6.72 -14.81
CA SER A 537 3.29 -5.33 -15.19
C SER A 537 4.44 -5.21 -16.20
N ILE A 538 5.58 -5.90 -15.98
CA ILE A 538 6.70 -5.96 -16.94
C ILE A 538 6.24 -6.50 -18.30
N MET A 539 5.30 -7.45 -18.31
CA MET A 539 4.78 -8.04 -19.54
C MET A 539 3.69 -7.18 -20.23
N GLY A 540 3.45 -5.96 -19.75
CA GLY A 540 2.45 -5.04 -20.31
C GLY A 540 1.02 -5.36 -19.90
N HIS A 541 0.81 -6.24 -18.91
CA HIS A 541 -0.50 -6.63 -18.44
C HIS A 541 -0.94 -5.83 -17.21
N ARG A 542 -2.17 -6.09 -16.74
CA ARG A 542 -2.63 -5.64 -15.42
C ARG A 542 -1.83 -6.37 -14.34
N GLY A 543 -1.33 -5.64 -13.35
CA GLY A 543 -0.59 -6.19 -12.20
C GLY A 543 -1.46 -7.02 -11.24
N THR A 544 -2.01 -8.13 -11.73
CA THR A 544 -2.88 -9.01 -10.93
C THR A 544 -2.07 -10.21 -10.42
N PRO A 545 -1.96 -10.42 -9.10
CA PRO A 545 -1.22 -11.55 -8.56
C PRO A 545 -1.77 -12.90 -9.00
N HIS A 546 -0.87 -13.86 -9.19
CA HIS A 546 -1.19 -15.23 -9.56
C HIS A 546 -1.22 -16.18 -8.37
N HIS A 547 -2.01 -17.24 -8.49
CA HIS A 547 -1.98 -18.34 -7.53
C HIS A 547 -0.61 -19.04 -7.58
N ARG A 548 -0.02 -19.29 -6.41
CA ARG A 548 1.23 -20.02 -6.26
C ARG A 548 0.96 -21.34 -5.54
N PRO A 549 1.61 -22.45 -5.93
CA PRO A 549 2.63 -22.60 -6.98
C PRO A 549 2.09 -22.59 -8.44
N PRO A 550 2.95 -22.39 -9.46
CA PRO A 550 4.41 -22.20 -9.35
C PRO A 550 4.81 -20.81 -8.83
N TYR A 551 5.95 -20.74 -8.15
CA TYR A 551 6.56 -19.47 -7.73
C TYR A 551 7.42 -18.90 -8.87
N PRO A 552 7.66 -17.57 -8.93
CA PRO A 552 8.46 -16.96 -9.99
C PRO A 552 9.89 -17.48 -10.12
N ALA A 553 10.49 -17.90 -9.00
CA ALA A 553 11.79 -18.56 -9.00
C ALA A 553 11.83 -19.84 -9.85
N VAL A 554 10.67 -20.50 -10.06
CA VAL A 554 10.51 -21.65 -10.94
C VAL A 554 10.00 -21.23 -12.31
N ALA A 555 8.92 -20.44 -12.35
CA ALA A 555 8.30 -19.94 -13.57
C ALA A 555 7.74 -18.53 -13.32
N GLY A 556 8.48 -17.52 -13.76
CA GLY A 556 8.16 -16.10 -13.62
C GLY A 556 8.04 -15.43 -14.98
N LEU A 557 8.92 -14.47 -15.26
CA LEU A 557 8.91 -13.65 -16.46
C LEU A 557 8.99 -14.55 -17.71
N TRP A 558 7.99 -14.43 -18.58
CA TRP A 558 7.80 -15.27 -19.78
C TRP A 558 7.85 -16.79 -19.51
N GLY A 559 7.41 -17.21 -18.32
CA GLY A 559 7.40 -18.62 -17.89
C GLY A 559 8.79 -19.18 -17.57
N ARG A 560 9.81 -18.34 -17.43
CA ARG A 560 11.20 -18.73 -17.15
C ARG A 560 11.57 -18.53 -15.68
N PRO A 561 12.55 -19.29 -15.13
CA PRO A 561 13.06 -19.05 -13.78
C PRO A 561 13.49 -17.60 -13.61
N THR A 562 12.88 -16.91 -12.64
CA THR A 562 13.05 -15.47 -12.45
C THR A 562 13.37 -15.17 -11.00
N LEU A 563 14.53 -14.54 -10.79
CA LEU A 563 14.95 -14.06 -9.49
C LEU A 563 14.45 -12.63 -9.29
N VAL A 564 13.39 -12.43 -8.49
CA VAL A 564 12.97 -11.08 -8.08
C VAL A 564 13.56 -10.73 -6.72
N ASN A 565 14.34 -9.66 -6.63
CA ASN A 565 14.85 -9.13 -5.37
C ASN A 565 14.59 -7.63 -5.26
N ASN A 566 14.42 -7.15 -4.03
CA ASN A 566 14.23 -5.74 -3.71
C ASN A 566 15.56 -4.98 -3.84
N VAL A 567 15.47 -3.66 -4.06
CA VAL A 567 16.61 -2.74 -4.23
C VAL A 567 17.65 -2.86 -3.09
N GLU A 568 17.24 -2.69 -1.82
CA GLU A 568 18.16 -2.80 -0.66
C GLU A 568 18.82 -4.19 -0.58
N THR A 569 18.09 -5.25 -0.96
CA THR A 569 18.64 -6.62 -0.98
C THR A 569 19.81 -6.73 -1.96
N LEU A 570 19.67 -6.14 -3.15
CA LEU A 570 20.69 -6.16 -4.19
C LEU A 570 21.85 -5.23 -3.83
N ALA A 571 21.58 -4.06 -3.27
CA ALA A 571 22.61 -3.11 -2.81
C ALA A 571 23.52 -3.68 -1.71
N ALA A 572 23.04 -4.63 -0.90
CA ALA A 572 23.85 -5.31 0.11
C ALA A 572 24.88 -6.30 -0.49
N VAL A 573 24.60 -6.88 -1.65
CA VAL A 573 25.37 -7.99 -2.24
C VAL A 573 26.83 -7.62 -2.51
N PRO A 574 27.17 -6.46 -3.13
CA PRO A 574 28.55 -6.08 -3.36
C PRO A 574 29.36 -5.98 -2.06
N TRP A 575 28.78 -5.42 -1.00
CA TRP A 575 29.46 -5.30 0.29
C TRP A 575 29.78 -6.67 0.89
N ILE A 576 28.81 -7.59 0.86
CA ILE A 576 28.99 -8.97 1.35
C ILE A 576 30.14 -9.65 0.60
N LEU A 577 30.23 -9.49 -0.73
CA LEU A 577 31.23 -10.16 -1.54
C LEU A 577 32.64 -9.54 -1.40
N ARG A 578 32.73 -8.24 -1.09
CA ARG A 578 34.01 -7.57 -0.77
C ARG A 578 34.58 -8.05 0.57
N HIS A 579 33.75 -8.16 1.61
CA HIS A 579 34.19 -8.42 2.97
C HIS A 579 34.08 -9.89 3.41
N GLY A 580 33.30 -10.69 2.67
CA GLY A 580 32.90 -12.05 3.04
C GLY A 580 31.53 -12.08 3.74
N GLY A 581 30.89 -13.25 3.73
CA GLY A 581 29.58 -13.45 4.37
C GLY A 581 29.62 -13.29 5.90
N GLN A 582 30.69 -13.75 6.55
CA GLN A 582 30.74 -13.79 8.01
C GLN A 582 30.67 -12.39 8.66
N PRO A 583 31.43 -11.37 8.21
CA PRO A 583 31.27 -10.01 8.73
C PRO A 583 29.85 -9.44 8.65
N PHE A 584 29.07 -9.81 7.62
CA PHE A 584 27.65 -9.42 7.54
C PHE A 584 26.80 -10.18 8.57
N ALA A 585 27.07 -11.48 8.77
CA ALA A 585 26.36 -12.34 9.71
C ALA A 585 26.66 -12.04 11.19
N ASP A 586 27.82 -11.44 11.46
CA ASP A 586 28.22 -10.96 12.78
C ASP A 586 27.43 -9.71 13.20
N LEU A 587 26.85 -8.99 12.24
CA LEU A 587 25.93 -7.89 12.48
C LEU A 587 24.48 -8.40 12.60
N GLY A 588 23.68 -7.67 13.36
CA GLY A 588 22.26 -7.94 13.52
C GLY A 588 21.91 -8.84 14.70
N SER A 589 20.69 -9.36 14.71
CA SER A 589 20.18 -10.26 15.76
C SER A 589 20.61 -11.71 15.51
N THR A 590 20.17 -12.62 16.39
CA THR A 590 20.37 -14.07 16.18
C THR A 590 19.65 -14.60 14.94
N THR A 591 18.48 -14.05 14.61
CA THR A 591 17.56 -14.54 13.56
C THR A 591 17.51 -13.64 12.32
N SER A 592 18.00 -12.42 12.43
CA SER A 592 18.04 -11.43 11.36
C SER A 592 19.42 -10.79 11.27
N LYS A 593 20.17 -11.16 10.23
CA LYS A 593 21.57 -10.74 10.04
C LYS A 593 21.69 -9.41 9.31
N GLY A 594 22.85 -8.76 9.46
CA GLY A 594 23.23 -7.52 8.80
C GLY A 594 22.50 -6.28 9.32
N THR A 595 22.56 -5.22 8.52
CA THR A 595 21.84 -3.97 8.75
C THR A 595 20.56 -3.90 7.95
N LYS A 596 19.72 -2.94 8.31
CA LYS A 596 18.60 -2.49 7.51
C LYS A 596 18.50 -0.97 7.53
N VAL A 597 18.10 -0.39 6.40
CA VAL A 597 17.69 1.00 6.30
C VAL A 597 16.22 1.12 6.72
N PHE A 598 15.96 1.99 7.69
CA PHE A 598 14.63 2.33 8.18
C PHE A 598 14.29 3.75 7.76
N SER A 599 13.00 3.99 7.56
CA SER A 599 12.46 5.35 7.35
C SER A 599 11.63 5.75 8.56
N LEU A 600 11.96 6.90 9.14
CA LEU A 600 11.23 7.48 10.26
C LEU A 600 10.35 8.62 9.75
N ALA A 601 9.04 8.51 9.98
CA ALA A 601 8.06 9.50 9.57
C ALA A 601 6.93 9.63 10.60
N GLY A 602 5.98 10.53 10.35
CA GLY A 602 4.86 10.81 11.26
C GLY A 602 5.22 11.85 12.31
N LYS A 603 4.74 11.66 13.54
CA LYS A 603 4.91 12.63 14.64
C LYS A 603 6.24 12.43 15.37
N ILE A 604 7.33 12.72 14.66
CA ILE A 604 8.70 12.57 15.15
C ILE A 604 9.47 13.89 14.97
N ARG A 605 10.42 14.18 15.87
CA ARG A 605 11.20 15.44 15.82
C ARG A 605 12.19 15.49 14.66
N ARG A 606 12.83 14.36 14.35
CA ARG A 606 13.75 14.19 13.23
C ARG A 606 13.27 13.02 12.36
N GLY A 607 12.59 13.33 11.26
CA GLY A 607 12.25 12.36 10.22
C GLY A 607 13.43 12.18 9.26
N GLY A 608 13.53 11.01 8.63
CA GLY A 608 14.64 10.70 7.72
C GLY A 608 14.93 9.20 7.62
N LEU A 609 16.12 8.87 7.12
CA LEU A 609 16.61 7.50 7.02
C LEU A 609 17.56 7.15 8.15
N VAL A 610 17.51 5.90 8.60
CA VAL A 610 18.43 5.34 9.60
C VAL A 610 18.91 4.00 9.10
N GLU A 611 20.22 3.84 8.85
CA GLU A 611 20.79 2.50 8.74
C GLU A 611 21.18 2.01 10.13
N ALA A 612 20.59 0.89 10.57
CA ALA A 612 20.89 0.29 11.86
C ALA A 612 21.05 -1.23 11.75
N PRO A 613 21.85 -1.86 12.63
CA PRO A 613 21.89 -3.31 12.76
C PRO A 613 20.49 -3.86 13.06
N MET A 614 20.14 -4.98 12.43
CA MET A 614 18.91 -5.71 12.76
C MET A 614 18.88 -6.06 14.26
N GLY A 615 17.71 -5.96 14.88
CA GLY A 615 17.58 -6.14 16.34
C GLY A 615 17.75 -4.88 17.18
N THR A 616 18.14 -3.74 16.59
CA THR A 616 17.95 -2.42 17.22
C THR A 616 16.49 -2.25 17.63
N THR A 617 16.21 -1.76 18.84
CA THR A 617 14.83 -1.67 19.33
C THR A 617 14.05 -0.52 18.67
N ILE A 618 12.73 -0.64 18.66
CA ILE A 618 11.84 0.42 18.12
C ILE A 618 12.08 1.73 18.89
N ARG A 619 12.24 1.65 20.21
CA ARG A 619 12.50 2.81 21.07
C ARG A 619 13.81 3.49 20.72
N GLN A 620 14.90 2.75 20.52
CA GLN A 620 16.18 3.32 20.10
C GLN A 620 16.06 4.05 18.76
N LEU A 621 15.37 3.45 17.76
CA LEU A 621 15.14 4.13 16.48
C LEU A 621 14.40 5.47 16.66
N ILE A 622 13.40 5.52 17.54
CA ILE A 622 12.59 6.73 17.75
C ILE A 622 13.32 7.77 18.59
N ASP A 623 13.88 7.37 19.73
CA ASP A 623 14.43 8.28 20.72
C ASP A 623 15.87 8.70 20.35
N ASP A 624 16.74 7.75 20.00
CA ASP A 624 18.16 8.02 19.78
C ASP A 624 18.43 8.64 18.40
N TYR A 625 17.75 8.14 17.35
CA TYR A 625 17.91 8.65 15.98
C TYR A 625 16.88 9.74 15.67
N GLY A 626 15.60 9.48 15.94
CA GLY A 626 14.49 10.38 15.65
C GLY A 626 14.31 11.53 16.65
N GLY A 627 14.97 11.46 17.81
CA GLY A 627 14.86 12.47 18.86
C GLY A 627 13.52 12.48 19.61
N GLY A 628 12.69 11.44 19.46
CA GLY A 628 11.38 11.30 20.10
C GLY A 628 10.23 12.04 19.41
N VAL A 629 9.06 12.01 20.04
CA VAL A 629 7.85 12.76 19.63
C VAL A 629 8.01 14.27 19.91
N PRO A 630 7.19 15.14 19.28
CA PRO A 630 7.21 16.58 19.56
C PRO A 630 7.03 16.94 21.05
N GLU A 631 7.55 18.10 21.45
CA GLU A 631 7.51 18.56 22.85
C GLU A 631 6.06 18.68 23.36
N GLY A 632 5.84 18.27 24.62
CA GLY A 632 4.51 18.24 25.23
C GLY A 632 3.59 17.12 24.74
N ARG A 633 4.09 16.20 23.91
CA ARG A 633 3.36 15.03 23.40
C ARG A 633 3.92 13.75 24.00
N THR A 634 3.16 12.67 23.92
CA THR A 634 3.57 11.34 24.39
C THR A 634 3.45 10.31 23.28
N LEU A 635 4.46 9.45 23.15
CA LEU A 635 4.43 8.34 22.20
C LEU A 635 3.26 7.43 22.54
N LYS A 636 2.39 7.17 21.56
CA LYS A 636 1.22 6.31 21.72
C LYS A 636 1.43 4.95 21.06
N ALA A 637 1.84 4.98 19.80
CA ALA A 637 2.03 3.79 18.99
C ALA A 637 3.00 4.06 17.83
N VAL A 638 3.44 2.98 17.20
CA VAL A 638 4.26 3.01 15.99
C VAL A 638 3.63 2.04 15.00
N GLN A 639 3.27 2.52 13.82
CA GLN A 639 2.90 1.63 12.72
C GLN A 639 4.19 1.15 12.04
N ILE A 640 4.38 -0.16 11.97
CA ILE A 640 5.52 -0.78 11.29
C ILE A 640 5.03 -1.76 10.21
N GLY A 641 5.65 -1.69 9.04
CA GLY A 641 5.35 -2.55 7.89
C GLY A 641 4.40 -1.93 6.86
N GLY A 642 4.36 -0.60 6.81
CA GLY A 642 3.49 0.13 5.90
C GLY A 642 1.99 -0.05 6.23
N PRO A 643 1.09 0.16 5.25
CA PRO A 643 -0.36 0.15 5.45
C PRO A 643 -0.94 -1.24 5.71
N SER A 644 -0.18 -2.29 5.39
CA SER A 644 -0.53 -3.68 5.74
C SER A 644 0.22 -4.19 6.98
N GLY A 645 0.93 -3.28 7.65
CA GLY A 645 1.63 -3.51 8.90
C GLY A 645 0.73 -3.54 10.13
N GLY A 646 1.34 -3.50 11.31
CA GLY A 646 0.63 -3.46 12.60
C GLY A 646 0.96 -2.22 13.42
N CYS A 647 0.02 -1.81 14.27
CA CYS A 647 0.19 -0.76 15.27
C CYS A 647 0.76 -1.36 16.56
N ILE A 648 2.00 -1.01 16.90
CA ILE A 648 2.66 -1.46 18.13
C ILE A 648 2.54 -0.36 19.19
N PRO A 649 2.02 -0.63 20.41
CA PRO A 649 1.89 0.37 21.46
C PRO A 649 3.24 0.77 22.05
N ALA A 650 3.30 1.99 22.60
CA ALA A 650 4.52 2.56 23.19
C ALA A 650 5.17 1.67 24.27
N GLU A 651 4.37 0.90 25.02
CA GLU A 651 4.82 -0.04 26.05
C GLU A 651 5.60 -1.25 25.50
N LEU A 652 5.46 -1.55 24.20
CA LEU A 652 6.16 -2.65 23.52
C LEU A 652 7.31 -2.15 22.63
N CYS A 653 7.65 -0.86 22.66
CA CYS A 653 8.70 -0.30 21.80
C CYS A 653 10.13 -0.73 22.18
N ASP A 654 10.33 -1.37 23.33
CA ASP A 654 11.63 -2.00 23.67
C ASP A 654 11.85 -3.32 22.91
N THR A 655 10.89 -3.72 22.06
CA THR A 655 11.02 -4.89 21.19
C THR A 655 12.10 -4.67 20.14
N PRO A 656 13.02 -5.64 19.93
CA PRO A 656 14.00 -5.58 18.85
C PRO A 656 13.32 -5.63 17.48
N VAL A 657 13.76 -4.78 16.55
CA VAL A 657 13.27 -4.78 15.17
C VAL A 657 13.88 -5.98 14.42
N ASP A 658 13.13 -7.07 14.46
CA ASP A 658 13.47 -8.39 13.94
C ASP A 658 12.23 -9.02 13.27
N TYR A 659 12.41 -9.82 12.21
CA TYR A 659 11.27 -10.38 11.47
C TYR A 659 10.37 -11.26 12.34
N GLU A 660 10.96 -12.06 13.22
CA GLU A 660 10.22 -12.97 14.07
C GLU A 660 9.52 -12.19 15.19
N ALA A 661 10.22 -11.26 15.84
CA ALA A 661 9.67 -10.44 16.92
C ALA A 661 8.49 -9.57 16.48
N LEU A 662 8.60 -8.89 15.32
CA LEU A 662 7.50 -8.07 14.79
C LEU A 662 6.26 -8.91 14.49
N ARG A 663 6.44 -10.13 13.96
CA ARG A 663 5.33 -11.04 13.65
C ARG A 663 4.56 -11.46 14.89
N GLU A 664 5.24 -11.67 16.02
CA GLU A 664 4.59 -12.00 17.31
C GLU A 664 3.71 -10.85 17.82
N LEU A 665 4.09 -9.61 17.52
CA LEU A 665 3.30 -8.42 17.83
C LEU A 665 2.13 -8.19 16.86
N GLY A 666 2.03 -8.97 15.78
CA GLY A 666 1.01 -8.79 14.73
C GLY A 666 1.39 -7.73 13.69
N ALA A 667 2.64 -7.27 13.69
CA ALA A 667 3.21 -6.41 12.66
C ALA A 667 4.07 -7.22 11.68
N ILE A 668 4.57 -6.55 10.65
CA ILE A 668 5.55 -7.10 9.70
C ILE A 668 6.65 -6.06 9.48
N MET A 669 7.82 -6.50 9.00
CA MET A 669 8.90 -5.57 8.66
C MET A 669 8.49 -4.62 7.52
N GLY A 670 7.79 -5.14 6.50
CA GLY A 670 7.52 -4.41 5.25
C GLY A 670 8.81 -3.81 4.67
N SER A 671 8.71 -2.69 3.97
CA SER A 671 9.91 -1.99 3.50
C SER A 671 10.78 -1.41 4.63
N GLY A 672 10.33 -1.39 5.90
CA GLY A 672 11.09 -0.78 7.01
C GLY A 672 10.71 0.66 7.32
N GLY A 673 9.53 1.10 6.88
CA GLY A 673 8.94 2.38 7.30
C GLY A 673 8.31 2.29 8.68
N LEU A 674 8.60 3.27 9.53
CA LEU A 674 8.02 3.47 10.85
C LEU A 674 7.26 4.80 10.85
N VAL A 675 5.95 4.74 11.09
CA VAL A 675 5.12 5.93 11.28
C VAL A 675 4.83 6.09 12.77
N VAL A 676 5.41 7.12 13.37
CA VAL A 676 5.27 7.45 14.79
C VAL A 676 3.95 8.16 15.05
N LEU A 677 3.20 7.70 16.05
CA LEU A 677 1.90 8.21 16.47
C LEU A 677 1.96 8.70 17.93
N ASP A 678 1.27 9.79 18.23
CA ASP A 678 1.23 10.39 19.56
C ASP A 678 -0.18 10.33 20.18
N ASP A 679 -0.36 10.89 21.37
CA ASP A 679 -1.61 10.86 22.13
C ASP A 679 -2.82 11.55 21.45
N THR A 680 -2.63 12.30 20.36
CA THR A 680 -3.74 12.89 19.57
C THR A 680 -4.21 11.99 18.42
N ASP A 681 -3.55 10.87 18.16
CA ASP A 681 -4.00 9.93 17.14
C ASP A 681 -5.10 9.03 17.68
N CYS A 682 -6.19 8.87 16.92
CA CYS A 682 -7.25 7.91 17.22
C CYS A 682 -6.93 6.58 16.55
N MET A 683 -6.80 5.50 17.30
CA MET A 683 -6.37 4.21 16.75
C MET A 683 -7.44 3.55 15.88
N VAL A 684 -8.71 3.84 16.12
CA VAL A 684 -9.82 3.40 15.25
C VAL A 684 -9.73 4.08 13.89
N ASP A 685 -9.47 5.38 13.88
CA ASP A 685 -9.32 6.17 12.64
C ASP A 685 -8.03 5.82 11.89
N VAL A 686 -6.93 5.57 12.61
CA VAL A 686 -5.69 5.05 12.03
C VAL A 686 -5.93 3.71 11.32
N ALA A 687 -6.60 2.76 11.97
CA ALA A 687 -6.94 1.47 11.37
C ALA A 687 -7.86 1.62 10.15
N ARG A 688 -8.88 2.50 10.24
CA ARG A 688 -9.79 2.85 9.13
C ARG A 688 -9.00 3.38 7.93
N TYR A 689 -8.09 4.32 8.16
CA TYR A 689 -7.29 4.95 7.11
C TYR A 689 -6.35 3.96 6.40
N PHE A 690 -5.63 3.11 7.15
CA PHE A 690 -4.76 2.11 6.51
C PHE A 690 -5.56 1.07 5.72
N LEU A 691 -6.73 0.68 6.23
CA LEU A 691 -7.61 -0.22 5.50
C LEU A 691 -8.19 0.45 4.25
N GLU A 692 -8.53 1.74 4.31
CA GLU A 692 -8.97 2.52 3.15
C GLU A 692 -7.91 2.52 2.05
N PHE A 693 -6.65 2.76 2.39
CA PHE A 693 -5.53 2.67 1.46
C PHE A 693 -5.43 1.28 0.82
N THR A 694 -5.34 0.22 1.63
CA THR A 694 -5.20 -1.15 1.08
C THR A 694 -6.42 -1.60 0.28
N GLN A 695 -7.62 -1.09 0.59
CA GLN A 695 -8.83 -1.34 -0.17
C GLN A 695 -8.80 -0.65 -1.54
N GLN A 696 -8.30 0.59 -1.62
CA GLN A 696 -8.10 1.31 -2.87
C GLN A 696 -7.05 0.61 -3.75
N GLU A 697 -6.00 0.05 -3.14
CA GLU A 697 -4.92 -0.66 -3.81
C GLU A 697 -5.22 -2.14 -4.14
N SER A 698 -6.42 -2.62 -3.82
CA SER A 698 -6.82 -3.99 -4.14
C SER A 698 -6.95 -4.18 -5.66
N CYS A 699 -6.20 -5.14 -6.22
CA CYS A 699 -6.30 -5.51 -7.65
C CYS A 699 -7.70 -6.01 -8.09
N GLY A 700 -8.58 -6.31 -7.13
CA GLY A 700 -9.98 -6.71 -7.38
C GLY A 700 -10.18 -8.18 -7.73
N HIS A 701 -9.14 -9.02 -7.64
CA HIS A 701 -9.19 -10.41 -8.09
C HIS A 701 -9.93 -11.34 -7.12
N CYS A 702 -9.56 -11.37 -5.83
CA CYS A 702 -10.17 -12.28 -4.86
C CYS A 702 -11.29 -11.62 -4.04
N THR A 703 -12.37 -12.36 -3.78
CA THR A 703 -13.57 -11.84 -3.10
C THR A 703 -13.29 -11.30 -1.70
N PHE A 704 -12.49 -12.02 -0.90
CA PHE A 704 -12.14 -11.60 0.46
C PHE A 704 -11.40 -10.26 0.50
N CYS A 705 -10.41 -10.07 -0.38
CA CYS A 705 -9.72 -8.79 -0.47
C CYS A 705 -10.66 -7.72 -1.07
N ARG A 706 -11.28 -7.95 -2.23
CA ARG A 706 -12.06 -6.93 -2.94
C ARG A 706 -13.30 -6.47 -2.16
N VAL A 707 -14.07 -7.41 -1.63
CA VAL A 707 -15.38 -7.14 -1.01
C VAL A 707 -15.25 -7.12 0.51
N GLY A 708 -14.45 -8.03 1.08
CA GLY A 708 -14.27 -8.11 2.52
C GLY A 708 -13.64 -6.86 3.11
N THR A 709 -12.55 -6.34 2.51
CA THR A 709 -11.92 -5.11 3.01
C THR A 709 -12.85 -3.89 2.90
N ARG A 710 -13.66 -3.80 1.84
CA ARG A 710 -14.68 -2.76 1.68
C ARG A 710 -15.73 -2.82 2.79
N LYS A 711 -16.27 -4.00 3.06
CA LYS A 711 -17.25 -4.21 4.14
C LYS A 711 -16.63 -3.90 5.52
N LEU A 712 -15.38 -4.30 5.75
CA LEU A 712 -14.67 -4.00 6.99
C LEU A 712 -14.44 -2.49 7.16
N LEU A 713 -14.11 -1.79 6.08
CA LEU A 713 -13.98 -0.33 6.06
C LEU A 713 -15.31 0.36 6.36
N ASP A 714 -16.42 -0.10 5.79
CA ASP A 714 -17.76 0.44 6.10
C ASP A 714 -18.10 0.32 7.59
N LEU A 715 -17.73 -0.79 8.23
CA LEU A 715 -17.93 -0.99 9.67
C LEU A 715 -17.06 -0.04 10.52
N LEU A 716 -15.80 0.20 10.11
CA LEU A 716 -14.93 1.18 10.76
C LEU A 716 -15.43 2.62 10.55
N ASN A 717 -15.96 2.95 9.38
CA ASN A 717 -16.61 4.24 9.12
C ASN A 717 -17.78 4.46 10.07
N LYS A 718 -18.66 3.45 10.26
CA LYS A 718 -19.74 3.53 11.26
C LYS A 718 -19.23 3.81 12.67
N LEU A 719 -18.11 3.22 13.08
CA LEU A 719 -17.50 3.47 14.38
C LEU A 719 -17.01 4.92 14.49
N CYS A 720 -16.30 5.44 13.49
CA CYS A 720 -15.84 6.83 13.48
C CYS A 720 -17.00 7.84 13.38
N GLU A 721 -18.15 7.43 12.87
CA GLU A 721 -19.39 8.22 12.81
C GLU A 721 -20.27 8.11 14.06
N GLY A 722 -19.93 7.25 15.03
CA GLY A 722 -20.75 7.02 16.21
C GLY A 722 -22.06 6.28 15.96
N LYS A 723 -22.16 5.55 14.84
CA LYS A 723 -23.36 4.81 14.40
C LYS A 723 -23.25 3.29 14.58
N ALA A 724 -22.12 2.81 15.05
CA ALA A 724 -21.87 1.37 15.23
C ALA A 724 -22.54 0.82 16.49
N SER A 725 -22.92 -0.45 16.43
CA SER A 725 -23.46 -1.25 17.53
C SER A 725 -22.42 -2.24 18.06
N PRO A 726 -22.62 -2.84 19.25
CA PRO A 726 -21.75 -3.92 19.74
C PRO A 726 -21.67 -5.12 18.78
N HIS A 727 -22.70 -5.37 17.97
CA HIS A 727 -22.68 -6.42 16.96
C HIS A 727 -21.68 -6.10 15.82
N ASP A 728 -21.61 -4.84 15.39
CA ASP A 728 -20.65 -4.41 14.36
C ASP A 728 -19.20 -4.66 14.83
N LEU A 729 -18.88 -4.49 16.14
CA LEU A 729 -17.54 -4.76 16.66
C LEU A 729 -17.15 -6.24 16.55
N ASN A 730 -18.08 -7.16 16.83
CA ASN A 730 -17.86 -8.59 16.65
C ASN A 730 -17.71 -8.96 15.16
N GLU A 731 -18.48 -8.29 14.29
CA GLU A 731 -18.40 -8.48 12.83
C GLU A 731 -17.03 -8.00 12.29
N ILE A 732 -16.52 -6.86 12.77
CA ILE A 732 -15.18 -6.36 12.44
C ILE A 732 -14.12 -7.42 12.76
N GLU A 733 -14.15 -7.96 13.98
CA GLU A 733 -13.17 -8.95 14.44
C GLU A 733 -13.24 -10.25 13.63
N SER A 734 -14.45 -10.79 13.41
CA SER A 734 -14.61 -12.01 12.62
C SER A 734 -14.21 -11.81 11.16
N LEU A 735 -14.59 -10.68 10.55
CA LEU A 735 -14.33 -10.40 9.15
C LEU A 735 -12.85 -10.13 8.89
N ALA A 736 -12.15 -9.43 9.80
CA ALA A 736 -10.71 -9.21 9.71
C ALA A 736 -9.94 -10.53 9.59
N HIS A 737 -10.23 -11.49 10.47
CA HIS A 737 -9.63 -12.83 10.40
C HIS A 737 -10.04 -13.60 9.13
N GLY A 738 -11.30 -13.49 8.71
CA GLY A 738 -11.79 -14.09 7.47
C GLY A 738 -11.05 -13.58 6.23
N ILE A 739 -10.77 -12.28 6.14
CA ILE A 739 -10.00 -11.68 5.06
C ILE A 739 -8.56 -12.19 5.06
N THR A 740 -7.92 -12.28 6.22
CA THR A 740 -6.55 -12.81 6.35
C THR A 740 -6.44 -14.24 5.86
N LEU A 741 -7.42 -15.09 6.16
CA LEU A 741 -7.41 -16.51 5.76
C LEU A 741 -7.85 -16.71 4.30
N GLY A 742 -8.80 -15.92 3.82
CA GLY A 742 -9.46 -16.11 2.52
C GLY A 742 -8.79 -15.39 1.34
N SER A 743 -7.79 -14.53 1.58
CA SER A 743 -7.12 -13.77 0.53
C SER A 743 -6.01 -14.54 -0.18
N LEU A 744 -5.83 -14.27 -1.47
CA LEU A 744 -4.88 -15.00 -2.33
C LEU A 744 -3.42 -14.55 -2.10
N CYS A 745 -3.15 -13.25 -2.15
CA CYS A 745 -1.80 -12.68 -2.08
C CYS A 745 -1.50 -12.02 -0.73
N GLY A 746 -0.25 -11.59 -0.54
CA GLY A 746 0.22 -10.92 0.67
C GLY A 746 -0.64 -9.73 1.07
N LEU A 747 -0.90 -8.81 0.13
CA LEU A 747 -1.72 -7.60 0.35
C LEU A 747 -3.05 -7.92 1.05
N GLY A 748 -3.87 -8.80 0.47
CA GLY A 748 -5.17 -9.13 1.07
C GLY A 748 -5.05 -9.86 2.41
N LYS A 749 -3.99 -10.67 2.60
CA LYS A 749 -3.77 -11.39 3.86
C LYS A 749 -3.38 -10.46 5.00
N THR A 750 -2.64 -9.40 4.71
CA THR A 750 -2.11 -8.44 5.68
C THR A 750 -2.90 -7.15 5.79
N ALA A 751 -3.79 -6.84 4.83
CA ALA A 751 -4.65 -5.65 4.87
C ALA A 751 -5.43 -5.47 6.20
N PRO A 752 -5.90 -6.52 6.89
CA PRO A 752 -6.56 -6.37 8.18
C PRO A 752 -5.62 -6.15 9.38
N ASN A 753 -4.29 -6.26 9.22
CA ASN A 753 -3.35 -6.19 10.35
C ASN A 753 -3.46 -4.90 11.18
N PRO A 754 -3.63 -3.69 10.60
CA PRO A 754 -3.86 -2.49 11.40
C PRO A 754 -5.09 -2.64 12.30
N VAL A 755 -6.18 -3.22 11.78
CA VAL A 755 -7.43 -3.45 12.53
C VAL A 755 -7.24 -4.50 13.63
N ILE A 756 -6.57 -5.61 13.32
CA ILE A 756 -6.34 -6.70 14.27
C ILE A 756 -5.46 -6.21 15.44
N THR A 757 -4.39 -5.49 15.13
CA THR A 757 -3.46 -4.99 16.16
C THR A 757 -4.08 -3.88 17.00
N THR A 758 -4.83 -2.96 16.42
CA THR A 758 -5.54 -1.93 17.21
C THR A 758 -6.68 -2.52 18.04
N LEU A 759 -7.38 -3.55 17.57
CA LEU A 759 -8.33 -4.31 18.40
C LEU A 759 -7.64 -5.03 19.56
N ARG A 760 -6.41 -5.52 19.35
CA ARG A 760 -5.63 -6.22 20.38
C ARG A 760 -5.14 -5.27 21.47
N TYR A 761 -4.53 -4.14 21.08
CA TYR A 761 -3.83 -3.26 22.02
C TYR A 761 -4.65 -2.04 22.45
N PHE A 762 -5.60 -1.60 21.63
CA PHE A 762 -6.37 -0.35 21.83
C PHE A 762 -7.89 -0.58 21.83
N ARG A 763 -8.35 -1.78 22.24
CA ARG A 763 -9.79 -2.12 22.31
C ARG A 763 -10.64 -1.07 23.04
N HIS A 764 -10.08 -0.46 24.09
CA HIS A 764 -10.77 0.57 24.86
C HIS A 764 -11.18 1.79 24.01
N GLU A 765 -10.46 2.12 22.92
CA GLU A 765 -10.85 3.18 21.99
C GLU A 765 -12.03 2.77 21.10
N TYR A 766 -12.08 1.51 20.66
CA TYR A 766 -13.24 0.97 19.94
C TYR A 766 -14.50 1.02 20.82
N GLU A 767 -14.36 0.64 22.09
CA GLU A 767 -15.45 0.70 23.07
C GLU A 767 -15.88 2.13 23.39
N ALA A 768 -14.95 3.09 23.41
CA ALA A 768 -15.26 4.50 23.56
C ALA A 768 -16.08 5.04 22.37
N HIS A 769 -15.71 4.65 21.14
CA HIS A 769 -16.46 5.01 19.94
C HIS A 769 -17.89 4.45 19.96
N LEU A 770 -18.07 3.21 20.44
CA LEU A 770 -19.41 2.64 20.66
C LEU A 770 -20.25 3.42 21.68
N LYS A 771 -19.60 4.10 22.64
CA LYS A 771 -20.24 4.98 23.62
C LYS A 771 -20.43 6.41 23.11
N GLY A 772 -20.10 6.69 21.85
CA GLY A 772 -20.31 7.98 21.21
C GLY A 772 -19.27 9.04 21.57
N HIS A 773 -18.05 8.67 21.93
CA HIS A 773 -16.95 9.62 22.13
C HIS A 773 -15.61 9.09 21.60
N CYS A 774 -14.79 9.99 21.04
CA CYS A 774 -13.45 9.67 20.55
C CYS A 774 -12.40 10.17 21.56
N PRO A 775 -11.61 9.30 22.23
CA PRO A 775 -10.69 9.75 23.29
C PRO A 775 -9.65 10.76 22.81
N SER A 776 -9.13 10.59 21.61
CA SER A 776 -8.14 11.51 21.00
C SER A 776 -8.78 12.74 20.33
N ALA A 777 -10.10 12.90 20.42
CA ALA A 777 -10.85 14.00 19.83
C ALA A 777 -10.59 14.22 18.32
N ARG A 778 -10.34 13.12 17.57
CA ARG A 778 -10.01 13.16 16.14
C ARG A 778 -11.25 13.00 15.24
N CYS A 779 -12.17 12.11 15.60
CA CYS A 779 -13.33 11.82 14.78
C CYS A 779 -14.40 12.90 14.93
N LYS A 780 -14.55 13.78 13.91
CA LYS A 780 -15.45 14.94 13.92
C LYS A 780 -16.86 14.66 14.48
N PRO A 781 -17.53 13.53 14.20
CA PRO A 781 -18.87 13.26 14.76
C PRO A 781 -18.90 12.96 16.27
N LEU A 782 -17.75 12.66 16.86
CA LEU A 782 -17.60 12.15 18.24
C LEU A 782 -16.87 13.15 19.17
N VAL A 783 -16.86 14.44 18.79
CA VAL A 783 -16.22 15.52 19.56
C VAL A 783 -17.21 16.61 19.90
N ASP A 784 -16.92 17.35 20.97
CA ASP A 784 -17.60 18.59 21.31
C ASP A 784 -16.63 19.77 21.16
N TYR A 785 -17.17 20.95 20.88
CA TYR A 785 -16.39 22.20 20.87
C TYR A 785 -16.65 22.98 22.16
N VAL A 786 -15.59 23.40 22.84
CA VAL A 786 -15.67 24.14 24.10
C VAL A 786 -14.96 25.48 23.93
N VAL A 787 -15.65 26.56 24.31
CA VAL A 787 -15.09 27.91 24.30
C VAL A 787 -14.31 28.14 25.60
N THR A 788 -13.02 28.45 25.50
CA THR A 788 -12.15 28.70 26.64
C THR A 788 -12.31 30.13 27.18
N HIS A 789 -11.67 30.40 28.31
CA HIS A 789 -11.61 31.73 28.92
C HIS A 789 -10.86 32.78 28.07
N ASP A 790 -10.12 32.36 27.04
CA ASP A 790 -9.41 33.24 26.11
C ASP A 790 -10.35 33.95 25.12
N CYS A 791 -11.64 33.61 25.14
CA CYS A 791 -12.61 34.18 24.22
C CYS A 791 -12.84 35.68 24.51
N VAL A 792 -12.43 36.52 23.56
CA VAL A 792 -12.61 37.99 23.63
C VAL A 792 -13.99 38.48 23.17
N GLY A 793 -14.90 37.59 22.76
CA GLY A 793 -16.25 37.96 22.33
C GLY A 793 -16.33 38.74 21.01
N CYS A 794 -15.46 38.44 20.04
CA CYS A 794 -15.38 39.14 18.73
C CYS A 794 -16.53 38.81 17.75
N THR A 795 -17.40 37.86 18.10
CA THR A 795 -18.55 37.32 17.32
C THR A 795 -18.26 36.59 16.00
N LEU A 796 -17.01 36.52 15.55
CA LEU A 796 -16.66 35.86 14.28
C LEU A 796 -17.12 34.40 14.21
N CYS A 797 -16.96 33.64 15.29
CA CYS A 797 -17.40 32.24 15.37
C CYS A 797 -18.92 32.07 15.19
N ALA A 798 -19.71 33.04 15.66
CA ALA A 798 -21.17 33.04 15.49
C ALA A 798 -21.55 33.39 14.04
N GLN A 799 -20.88 34.37 13.44
CA GLN A 799 -21.10 34.78 12.04
C GLN A 799 -20.79 33.66 11.04
N HIS A 800 -19.79 32.82 11.35
CA HIS A 800 -19.37 31.70 10.50
C HIS A 800 -20.05 30.37 10.87
N CYS A 801 -20.98 30.37 11.84
CA CYS A 801 -21.72 29.17 12.20
C CYS A 801 -22.88 28.92 11.21
N PRO A 802 -22.86 27.83 10.41
CA PRO A 802 -23.87 27.61 9.38
C PRO A 802 -25.27 27.28 9.93
N VAL A 803 -25.34 26.91 11.21
CA VAL A 803 -26.57 26.45 11.89
C VAL A 803 -26.93 27.33 13.09
N ALA A 804 -26.28 28.48 13.24
CA ALA A 804 -26.50 29.42 14.35
C ALA A 804 -26.44 28.78 15.75
N ALA A 805 -25.56 27.77 15.94
CA ALA A 805 -25.32 27.12 17.23
C ALA A 805 -24.56 28.00 18.24
N ILE A 806 -24.16 29.21 17.85
CA ILE A 806 -23.43 30.17 18.69
C ILE A 806 -24.18 31.50 18.62
N GLU A 807 -24.62 32.00 19.77
CA GLU A 807 -25.27 33.31 19.86
C GLU A 807 -24.21 34.43 19.73
N ALA A 808 -24.45 35.39 18.84
CA ALA A 808 -23.58 36.55 18.66
C ALA A 808 -23.76 37.54 19.84
N THR A 809 -22.95 37.38 20.89
CA THR A 809 -22.97 38.24 22.08
C THR A 809 -21.65 39.03 22.20
N PRO A 810 -21.58 40.24 21.62
CA PRO A 810 -20.35 41.04 21.61
C PRO A 810 -19.76 41.25 23.00
N TYR A 811 -18.42 41.14 23.10
CA TYR A 811 -17.65 41.34 24.33
C TYR A 811 -17.97 40.36 25.47
N LYS A 812 -18.66 39.25 25.18
CA LYS A 812 -18.90 38.16 26.13
C LYS A 812 -18.25 36.88 25.63
N GLN A 813 -17.87 36.01 26.56
CA GLN A 813 -17.47 34.65 26.24
C GLN A 813 -18.66 33.94 25.61
N HIS A 814 -18.49 33.42 24.40
CA HIS A 814 -19.54 32.68 23.71
C HIS A 814 -19.72 31.27 24.28
N THR A 815 -20.88 30.68 24.01
CA THR A 815 -21.17 29.26 24.28
C THR A 815 -21.67 28.60 23.01
N ILE A 816 -21.36 27.31 22.84
CA ILE A 816 -21.77 26.52 21.67
C ILE A 816 -22.90 25.59 22.12
N ASP A 817 -24.06 25.70 21.46
CA ASP A 817 -25.16 24.73 21.60
C ASP A 817 -24.78 23.44 20.86
N LEU A 818 -24.45 22.39 21.62
CA LEU A 818 -23.98 21.12 21.09
C LEU A 818 -25.09 20.28 20.44
N ASP A 819 -26.37 20.58 20.73
CA ASP A 819 -27.51 19.90 20.12
C ASP A 819 -27.80 20.49 18.72
N LEU A 820 -27.53 21.78 18.51
CA LEU A 820 -27.59 22.42 17.19
C LEU A 820 -26.29 22.23 16.38
N CYS A 821 -25.14 22.07 17.04
CA CYS A 821 -23.84 22.01 16.38
C CYS A 821 -23.70 20.81 15.43
N THR A 822 -23.47 21.10 14.14
CA THR A 822 -23.14 20.08 13.12
C THR A 822 -21.67 19.67 13.12
N ARG A 823 -20.88 20.21 14.06
CA ARG A 823 -19.45 19.93 14.26
C ARG A 823 -18.57 20.24 13.04
N CYS A 824 -18.95 21.25 12.26
CA CYS A 824 -18.28 21.68 11.02
C CYS A 824 -16.88 22.32 11.18
N ASP A 825 -16.40 22.53 12.41
CA ASP A 825 -15.09 23.13 12.75
C ASP A 825 -14.90 24.63 12.38
N ALA A 826 -15.85 25.24 11.65
CA ALA A 826 -15.75 26.64 11.20
C ALA A 826 -15.51 27.63 12.36
N CYS A 827 -16.16 27.41 13.51
CA CYS A 827 -16.00 28.28 14.66
C CYS A 827 -14.56 28.33 15.19
N ARG A 828 -13.87 27.17 15.23
CA ARG A 828 -12.50 27.06 15.73
C ARG A 828 -11.50 27.64 14.74
N THR A 829 -11.65 27.32 13.45
CA THR A 829 -10.71 27.79 12.41
C THR A 829 -10.75 29.30 12.22
N THR A 830 -11.91 29.93 12.42
CA THR A 830 -12.05 31.39 12.33
C THR A 830 -11.71 32.14 13.64
N CYS A 831 -11.52 31.44 14.77
CA CYS A 831 -11.27 32.09 16.04
C CYS A 831 -9.85 32.72 16.08
N PRO A 832 -9.72 34.05 16.17
CA PRO A 832 -8.41 34.71 16.13
C PRO A 832 -7.56 34.42 17.37
N GLU A 833 -8.20 34.18 18.51
CA GLU A 833 -7.54 33.90 19.80
C GLU A 833 -7.35 32.40 20.06
N LEU A 834 -7.74 31.53 19.10
CA LEU A 834 -7.73 30.08 19.26
C LEU A 834 -8.50 29.58 20.52
N ALA A 835 -9.48 30.37 20.97
CA ALA A 835 -10.24 30.15 22.20
C ALA A 835 -11.34 29.06 22.09
N ILE A 836 -11.27 28.18 21.10
CA ILE A 836 -12.23 27.09 20.91
C ILE A 836 -11.45 25.78 20.79
N GLU A 837 -11.64 24.92 21.77
CA GLU A 837 -10.97 23.62 21.85
C GLU A 837 -11.91 22.49 21.41
N THR A 838 -11.33 21.46 20.80
CA THR A 838 -12.01 20.20 20.50
C THR A 838 -11.79 19.23 21.65
N VAL A 839 -12.87 18.75 22.26
CA VAL A 839 -12.79 17.84 23.41
C VAL A 839 -13.56 16.54 23.15
N SER A 840 -13.16 15.46 23.81
CA SER A 840 -13.95 14.24 23.86
C SER A 840 -15.16 14.44 24.79
N PRO A 841 -16.40 14.23 24.34
CA PRO A 841 -17.59 14.34 25.17
C PRO A 841 -17.46 13.41 26.37
N ARG A 842 -17.76 13.88 27.59
CA ARG A 842 -17.92 12.96 28.73
C ARG A 842 -19.11 12.05 28.42
N ALA A 843 -18.91 10.73 28.54
CA ALA A 843 -19.91 9.71 28.22
C ALA A 843 -21.32 10.16 28.63
N LYS A 844 -22.24 10.28 27.66
CA LYS A 844 -23.65 10.59 27.94
C LYS A 844 -24.14 9.51 28.91
N ALA A 845 -24.44 9.91 30.15
CA ALA A 845 -25.05 9.01 31.11
C ALA A 845 -26.33 8.45 30.48
N ALA A 846 -26.51 7.13 30.54
CA ALA A 846 -27.68 6.46 29.97
C ALA A 846 -28.96 7.20 30.38
N PRO A 847 -29.92 7.40 29.45
CA PRO A 847 -31.15 8.11 29.76
C PRO A 847 -31.81 7.44 30.97
N ARG A 848 -31.94 8.18 32.07
CA ARG A 848 -32.67 7.71 33.25
C ARG A 848 -34.08 7.36 32.77
N LYS A 849 -34.48 6.10 32.89
CA LYS A 849 -35.88 5.69 32.71
C LYS A 849 -36.74 6.68 33.51
N PRO A 850 -37.83 7.23 32.93
CA PRO A 850 -38.76 8.04 33.70
C PRO A 850 -39.22 7.20 34.89
N VAL A 851 -38.92 7.67 36.10
CA VAL A 851 -39.50 7.11 37.31
C VAL A 851 -41.00 7.30 37.16
N GLY A 852 -41.74 6.19 37.12
CA GLY A 852 -43.18 6.20 36.95
C GLY A 852 -43.83 7.13 37.97
N MET A 853 -44.71 8.00 37.48
CA MET A 853 -45.77 8.55 38.31
C MET A 853 -46.88 7.50 38.37
N SER A 854 -47.21 7.14 39.62
CA SER A 854 -48.29 6.29 40.13
C SER A 854 -49.42 5.90 39.17
#